data_AF-A0A0G2EE55-F1
#
_entry.id   AF-A0A0G2EE55-F1
#
_cell.length_a   1.000
_cell.length_b   1.000
_cell.length_c   1.000
_cell.angle_alpha   90.00
_cell.angle_beta   90.00
_cell.angle_gamma   90.00
#
_symmetry.space_group_name_H-M   'P 1'
#
loop_
_entity.id
_entity.type
_entity.pdbx_description
1 polymer ?
#
loop_
_entity_poly.entity_id
_entity_poly.type
_entity_poly.pdbx_seq_one_letter_code
_entity_poly.pdbx_strand_id
1 'polypeptide(L)'
;MSAPTSLQRALLTAANVLIPVAVLTFAVGFFPYKPFLPGLAEYGPSVYGSPPDAPFDKVVFMVVDALRSDFVFSNASGFDFTQSLISSGAALPFTAHATSPTITMPRVKAITTGSIPSFLDVILNFAESDTTSTLASQDTWLAQLKAKKEGKLVMYGDDTWLKLFPGTFERADGTSSFFVSDFTEVDNNVTRHVPEELRNGDWNAMIMHYLGLDHIGHKAGPSSPNMVPKQVEMDGIVKQIYHAMETQPHLQSTLLVLCGDHGMNDGGNHGGSAPGETSPALVFMSPKLQDISKGLPCPVAPSREFDYYEKVEQSDIAPTLAGLLGFPVPLNNLGVFIPHFLQMWPKGDDQAQLLLRNAYQILQIVEATFPIAPFQDLSFLPKCESATSTGDELACKWLKVKDALENGGNQPPKAELIIGPALEFCRAAQEALSSTASNYNVTLLIVGAVLATASMALALAVISSGLFPTSTAGIFFALLTVLYGIMMFASSYVEEEQHFWYWATSACVIMTHPVVLWSLVSITYIHITMRIKTHLTRRFPRTSQGRQLQTFAVGNTFLLCAVAFLFKLSFTARDAPELVRGASPGAMAFLESLNLVKLVRCIFIGSTVGVGWVVLRENAEGKGKSGGLIVDALHDFLALILLTQTRASNIPLFLLFRLQQHYLTQLNPSPAEHTLTSLLLAHTSFFALGNSNAISSIDLSNAYNGVSGYNIVGVGVLLFLANWAGPIYWTSASVLGLLDAARWSRGSAALRRVMREKELEKWKEVQRRDAASGKDCYLSAEDSHDQGHRKTNAGYLHTFKMHVKTVFILALAMVTGLASAAPAEDLPTGTTKIKNVIRAEANAQHTCTTYDYLGWIDMECDYNDGIGMHTGAHEKCATYCAKLGDGVPDCYDARCKHRADQHGAVGQCWCPCGVRMVCST
;
A
#
# COMPACT_ATOMS: atom_id res chain seq x y z
N MET A 1 5.06 32.92 17.60
CA MET A 1 6.07 31.85 17.72
C MET A 1 7.40 32.42 17.31
N SER A 2 8.44 32.23 18.11
CA SER A 2 9.83 32.53 17.76
C SER A 2 10.30 31.65 16.59
N ALA A 3 11.37 32.06 15.90
CA ALA A 3 12.02 31.19 14.93
C ALA A 3 12.72 30.03 15.67
N PRO A 4 12.66 28.78 15.15
CA PRO A 4 13.32 27.65 15.80
C PRO A 4 14.84 27.85 15.84
N THR A 5 15.45 27.47 16.95
CA THR A 5 16.90 27.63 17.18
C THR A 5 17.72 26.77 16.22
N SER A 6 19.01 27.06 16.09
CA SER A 6 19.95 26.21 15.35
C SER A 6 19.91 24.75 15.85
N LEU A 7 19.89 24.57 17.16
CA LEU A 7 19.76 23.26 17.81
C LEU A 7 18.43 22.57 17.48
N GLN A 8 17.29 23.26 17.59
CA GLN A 8 15.99 22.68 17.23
C GLN A 8 15.92 22.25 15.76
N ARG A 9 16.51 23.03 14.84
CA ARG A 9 16.62 22.62 13.43
C ARG A 9 17.51 21.39 13.25
N ALA A 10 18.66 21.34 13.92
CA ALA A 10 19.56 20.18 13.85
C ALA A 10 18.90 18.90 14.39
N LEU A 11 18.21 18.97 15.53
CA LEU A 11 17.48 17.85 16.13
C LEU A 11 16.33 17.37 15.23
N LEU A 12 15.54 18.27 14.64
CA LEU A 12 14.51 17.91 13.67
C LEU A 12 15.11 17.29 12.39
N THR A 13 16.24 17.81 11.89
CA THR A 13 16.94 17.21 10.74
C THR A 13 17.42 15.79 11.07
N ALA A 14 18.02 15.59 12.24
CA ALA A 14 18.45 14.25 12.69
C ALA A 14 17.26 13.28 12.82
N ALA A 15 16.15 13.71 13.42
CA ALA A 15 14.93 12.90 13.51
C ALA A 15 14.39 12.50 12.12
N ASN A 16 14.28 13.46 11.19
CA ASN A 16 13.81 13.20 9.82
C ASN A 16 14.75 12.30 9.00
N VAL A 17 16.05 12.25 9.31
CA VAL A 17 17.01 11.30 8.70
C VAL A 17 16.94 9.93 9.38
N LEU A 18 16.71 9.87 10.70
CA LEU A 18 16.61 8.61 11.44
C LEU A 18 15.35 7.80 11.09
N ILE A 19 14.23 8.44 10.74
CA ILE A 19 13.00 7.75 10.33
C ILE A 19 13.23 6.78 9.15
N PRO A 20 13.71 7.22 7.96
CA PRO A 20 13.93 6.30 6.85
C PRO A 20 15.01 5.25 7.14
N VAL A 21 16.05 5.57 7.92
CA VAL A 21 17.07 4.58 8.33
C VAL A 21 16.48 3.51 9.25
N ALA A 22 15.63 3.90 10.20
CA ALA A 22 14.91 2.99 11.08
C ALA A 22 13.97 2.06 10.29
N VAL A 23 13.16 2.64 9.38
CA VAL A 23 12.23 1.90 8.51
C VAL A 23 12.98 0.91 7.61
N LEU A 24 14.08 1.34 6.96
CA LEU A 24 14.88 0.45 6.12
C LEU A 24 15.54 -0.67 6.92
N THR A 25 16.07 -0.38 8.11
CA THR A 25 16.71 -1.39 8.96
C THR A 25 15.68 -2.41 9.46
N PHE A 26 14.50 -1.94 9.88
CA PHE A 26 13.38 -2.81 10.23
C PHE A 26 12.92 -3.66 9.03
N ALA A 27 12.76 -3.05 7.85
CA ALA A 27 12.35 -3.76 6.64
C ALA A 27 13.34 -4.85 6.20
N VAL A 28 14.65 -4.60 6.26
CA VAL A 28 15.67 -5.65 6.01
C VAL A 28 15.62 -6.75 7.06
N GLY A 29 15.28 -6.43 8.32
CA GLY A 29 15.04 -7.44 9.34
C GLY A 29 13.76 -8.26 9.13
N PHE A 30 12.73 -7.63 8.57
CA PHE A 30 11.40 -8.20 8.34
C PHE A 30 11.32 -9.01 7.03
N PHE A 31 12.15 -8.69 6.04
CA PHE A 31 12.25 -9.40 4.76
C PHE A 31 13.63 -10.06 4.58
N PRO A 32 13.98 -11.08 5.39
CA PRO A 32 15.25 -11.78 5.27
C PRO A 32 15.33 -12.58 3.96
N TYR A 33 16.50 -12.59 3.34
CA TYR A 33 16.79 -13.44 2.20
C TYR A 33 16.85 -14.92 2.63
N LYS A 34 15.97 -15.77 2.08
CA LYS A 34 15.98 -17.21 2.33
C LYS A 34 17.13 -17.85 1.53
N PRO A 35 18.11 -18.52 2.16
CA PRO A 35 19.10 -19.31 1.44
C PRO A 35 18.40 -20.50 0.77
N PHE A 36 18.70 -20.74 -0.50
CA PHE A 36 18.23 -21.92 -1.24
C PHE A 36 19.40 -22.88 -1.49
N LEU A 37 19.11 -24.18 -1.50
CA LEU A 37 20.04 -25.21 -1.94
C LEU A 37 20.16 -25.13 -3.47
N PRO A 38 21.36 -24.89 -4.03
CA PRO A 38 21.57 -24.75 -5.47
C PRO A 38 21.77 -26.11 -6.16
N GLY A 39 21.42 -26.19 -7.44
CA GLY A 39 21.55 -27.39 -8.26
C GLY A 39 20.22 -28.09 -8.50
N LEU A 40 20.28 -29.35 -8.94
CA LEU A 40 19.14 -30.24 -9.08
C LEU A 40 19.30 -31.38 -8.08
N ALA A 41 18.20 -31.84 -7.47
CA ALA A 41 18.19 -33.04 -6.67
C ALA A 41 18.55 -34.26 -7.50
N GLU A 42 19.32 -35.16 -6.90
CA GLU A 42 19.63 -36.49 -7.43
C GLU A 42 18.98 -37.56 -6.55
N TYR A 43 18.85 -38.79 -7.06
CA TYR A 43 18.40 -39.90 -6.21
C TYR A 43 19.48 -40.25 -5.18
N GLY A 44 19.23 -39.89 -3.93
CA GLY A 44 20.06 -40.28 -2.79
C GLY A 44 20.14 -41.80 -2.56
N PRO A 45 21.02 -42.24 -1.64
CA PRO A 45 21.19 -43.66 -1.31
C PRO A 45 19.87 -44.29 -0.85
N SER A 46 19.68 -45.57 -1.13
CA SER A 46 18.44 -46.27 -0.85
C SER A 46 18.67 -47.66 -0.28
N VAL A 47 17.90 -47.98 0.76
CA VAL A 47 17.93 -49.29 1.45
C VAL A 47 17.20 -50.38 0.65
N TYR A 48 16.29 -50.00 -0.25
CA TYR A 48 15.50 -50.92 -1.09
C TYR A 48 16.00 -51.02 -2.55
N GLY A 49 17.07 -50.30 -2.92
CA GLY A 49 17.72 -50.40 -4.23
C GLY A 49 17.33 -49.29 -5.23
N SER A 50 17.07 -49.66 -6.48
CA SER A 50 16.73 -48.71 -7.55
C SER A 50 15.43 -47.94 -7.27
N PRO A 51 15.22 -46.74 -7.85
CA PRO A 51 13.89 -46.11 -7.87
C PRO A 51 12.80 -47.06 -8.36
N PRO A 52 11.58 -46.97 -7.80
CA PRO A 52 10.45 -47.73 -8.32
C PRO A 52 9.98 -47.12 -9.65
N ASP A 53 9.39 -47.95 -10.50
CA ASP A 53 8.88 -47.51 -11.81
C ASP A 53 7.76 -46.47 -11.65
N ALA A 54 7.74 -45.48 -12.54
CA ALA A 54 6.74 -44.41 -12.54
C ALA A 54 5.38 -44.91 -13.08
N PRO A 55 4.26 -44.70 -12.36
CA PRO A 55 2.93 -45.04 -12.85
C PRO A 55 2.51 -44.24 -14.09
N PHE A 56 3.11 -43.07 -14.33
CA PHE A 56 2.81 -42.18 -15.45
C PHE A 56 4.10 -41.73 -16.16
N ASP A 57 4.02 -41.51 -17.47
CA ASP A 57 5.13 -41.02 -18.32
C ASP A 57 4.92 -39.58 -18.81
N LYS A 58 3.67 -39.10 -18.78
CA LYS A 58 3.26 -37.75 -19.18
C LYS A 58 2.39 -37.08 -18.12
N VAL A 59 2.43 -35.75 -18.08
CA VAL A 59 1.52 -34.93 -17.25
C VAL A 59 0.89 -33.80 -18.05
N VAL A 60 -0.42 -33.62 -17.88
CA VAL A 60 -1.12 -32.37 -18.21
C VAL A 60 -1.38 -31.65 -16.91
N PHE A 61 -0.81 -30.46 -16.74
CA PHE A 61 -0.91 -29.65 -15.54
C PHE A 61 -1.77 -28.41 -15.83
N MET A 62 -3.05 -28.50 -15.50
CA MET A 62 -4.07 -27.47 -15.76
C MET A 62 -4.28 -26.63 -14.50
N VAL A 63 -3.72 -25.43 -14.50
CA VAL A 63 -4.03 -24.41 -13.50
C VAL A 63 -5.20 -23.57 -14.02
N VAL A 64 -6.16 -23.31 -13.14
CA VAL A 64 -7.21 -22.32 -13.38
C VAL A 64 -7.15 -21.31 -12.25
N ASP A 65 -6.85 -20.06 -12.59
CA ASP A 65 -6.61 -18.99 -11.63
C ASP A 65 -7.86 -18.74 -10.77
N ALA A 66 -7.64 -18.57 -9.46
CA ALA A 66 -8.67 -18.41 -8.43
C ALA A 66 -9.76 -19.53 -8.35
N LEU A 67 -9.44 -20.76 -8.77
CA LEU A 67 -10.36 -21.93 -8.71
C LEU A 67 -10.62 -22.40 -7.26
N ARG A 68 -11.55 -21.74 -6.57
CA ARG A 68 -12.09 -22.12 -5.26
C ARG A 68 -12.65 -23.55 -5.25
N SER A 69 -12.55 -24.25 -4.11
CA SER A 69 -13.08 -25.61 -3.94
C SER A 69 -14.60 -25.73 -4.19
N ASP A 70 -15.40 -24.70 -3.87
CA ASP A 70 -16.85 -24.72 -4.12
C ASP A 70 -17.20 -24.67 -5.62
N PHE A 71 -16.32 -24.10 -6.45
CA PHE A 71 -16.49 -24.06 -7.90
C PHE A 71 -16.36 -25.43 -8.57
N VAL A 72 -15.75 -26.42 -7.91
CA VAL A 72 -15.59 -27.78 -8.45
C VAL A 72 -16.48 -28.77 -7.72
N PHE A 73 -16.47 -28.78 -6.38
CA PHE A 73 -17.03 -29.89 -5.57
C PHE A 73 -18.47 -29.69 -5.08
N SER A 74 -19.00 -28.48 -5.15
CA SER A 74 -20.33 -28.17 -4.63
C SER A 74 -21.46 -28.58 -5.58
N ASN A 75 -22.69 -28.63 -5.06
CA ASN A 75 -23.91 -28.88 -5.84
C ASN A 75 -24.34 -27.68 -6.71
N ALA A 76 -23.59 -26.57 -6.71
CA ALA A 76 -23.82 -25.40 -7.58
C ALA A 76 -22.68 -25.20 -8.60
N SER A 77 -21.73 -26.14 -8.65
CA SER A 77 -20.60 -26.21 -9.58
C SER A 77 -21.04 -26.40 -11.02
N GLY A 78 -20.27 -25.86 -11.97
CA GLY A 78 -20.35 -26.19 -13.40
C GLY A 78 -19.48 -27.37 -13.84
N PHE A 79 -18.75 -28.03 -12.92
CA PHE A 79 -17.80 -29.11 -13.22
C PHE A 79 -18.41 -30.52 -13.22
N ASP A 80 -19.57 -30.70 -13.86
CA ASP A 80 -20.34 -31.96 -13.88
C ASP A 80 -19.49 -33.18 -14.33
N PHE A 81 -18.64 -33.04 -15.35
CA PHE A 81 -17.81 -34.14 -15.82
C PHE A 81 -16.72 -34.50 -14.80
N THR A 82 -16.03 -33.51 -14.24
CA THR A 82 -15.02 -33.73 -13.20
C THR A 82 -15.62 -34.39 -11.95
N GLN A 83 -16.83 -33.98 -11.53
CA GLN A 83 -17.58 -34.65 -10.44
C GLN A 83 -17.91 -36.12 -10.77
N SER A 84 -18.19 -36.44 -12.03
CA SER A 84 -18.42 -37.82 -12.47
C SER A 84 -17.14 -38.68 -12.43
N LEU A 85 -15.97 -38.10 -12.71
CA LEU A 85 -14.68 -38.79 -12.57
C LEU A 85 -14.36 -39.08 -11.10
N ILE A 86 -14.63 -38.12 -10.20
CA ILE A 86 -14.50 -38.32 -8.74
C ILE A 86 -15.42 -39.46 -8.26
N SER A 87 -16.68 -39.46 -8.73
CA SER A 87 -17.68 -40.45 -8.34
C SER A 87 -17.40 -41.86 -8.87
N SER A 88 -16.66 -41.98 -9.97
CA SER A 88 -16.30 -43.27 -10.59
C SER A 88 -14.94 -43.83 -10.15
N GLY A 89 -14.15 -43.07 -9.38
CA GLY A 89 -12.79 -43.45 -8.98
C GLY A 89 -11.70 -43.12 -10.01
N ALA A 90 -12.08 -42.56 -11.16
CA ALA A 90 -11.14 -42.03 -12.16
C ALA A 90 -10.40 -40.77 -11.70
N ALA A 91 -10.84 -40.14 -10.60
CA ALA A 91 -10.23 -38.97 -10.01
C ALA A 91 -10.09 -39.05 -8.49
N LEU A 92 -9.07 -38.39 -7.96
CA LEU A 92 -8.82 -38.18 -6.54
C LEU A 92 -8.83 -36.66 -6.22
N PRO A 93 -9.87 -36.16 -5.51
CA PRO A 93 -10.01 -34.76 -5.13
C PRO A 93 -9.42 -34.46 -3.75
N PHE A 94 -8.95 -33.23 -3.57
CA PHE A 94 -8.41 -32.70 -2.32
C PHE A 94 -8.82 -31.22 -2.14
N THR A 95 -8.93 -30.78 -0.89
CA THR A 95 -8.93 -29.35 -0.56
C THR A 95 -7.46 -28.89 -0.56
N ALA A 96 -6.97 -28.19 -1.57
CA ALA A 96 -5.60 -27.68 -1.52
C ALA A 96 -5.53 -26.45 -0.60
N HIS A 97 -4.40 -26.30 0.11
CA HIS A 97 -4.14 -25.15 0.95
C HIS A 97 -3.12 -24.21 0.31
N ALA A 98 -3.57 -23.00 0.04
CA ALA A 98 -2.78 -21.90 -0.47
C ALA A 98 -2.45 -20.93 0.68
N THR A 99 -1.41 -21.24 1.46
CA THR A 99 -0.93 -20.36 2.55
C THR A 99 -0.71 -18.93 2.06
N SER A 100 -1.18 -17.89 2.77
CA SER A 100 -1.00 -16.47 2.37
C SER A 100 0.50 -16.12 2.15
N PRO A 101 0.87 -15.28 1.17
CA PRO A 101 0.03 -14.51 0.24
C PRO A 101 -0.51 -15.36 -0.91
N THR A 102 -1.82 -15.29 -1.10
CA THR A 102 -2.61 -15.98 -2.13
C THR A 102 -2.60 -15.18 -3.43
N ILE A 103 -1.43 -15.06 -4.07
CA ILE A 103 -1.21 -14.29 -5.32
C ILE A 103 -0.50 -15.18 -6.34
N THR A 104 -0.95 -15.12 -7.59
CA THR A 104 -0.54 -15.96 -8.73
C THR A 104 0.94 -16.32 -8.80
N MET A 105 1.85 -15.36 -9.01
CA MET A 105 3.28 -15.65 -9.14
C MET A 105 3.89 -16.38 -7.91
N PRO A 106 3.70 -15.89 -6.66
CA PRO A 106 4.04 -16.65 -5.46
C PRO A 106 3.46 -18.08 -5.42
N ARG A 107 2.22 -18.29 -5.84
CA ARG A 107 1.55 -19.61 -5.82
C ARG A 107 2.13 -20.57 -6.86
N VAL A 108 2.30 -20.13 -8.11
CA VAL A 108 2.95 -20.92 -9.17
C VAL A 108 4.36 -21.33 -8.74
N LYS A 109 5.13 -20.43 -8.09
CA LYS A 109 6.44 -20.73 -7.50
C LYS A 109 6.37 -21.79 -6.39
N ALA A 110 5.36 -21.73 -5.50
CA ALA A 110 5.16 -22.72 -4.45
C ALA A 110 4.88 -24.12 -5.01
N ILE A 111 3.93 -24.22 -5.94
CA ILE A 111 3.47 -25.46 -6.58
C ILE A 111 4.60 -26.15 -7.38
N THR A 112 5.54 -25.37 -7.91
CA THR A 112 6.62 -25.88 -8.78
C THR A 112 7.90 -26.27 -8.04
N THR A 113 8.25 -25.55 -6.97
CA THR A 113 9.41 -25.88 -6.10
C THR A 113 9.05 -26.82 -4.95
N GLY A 114 7.77 -26.90 -4.57
CA GLY A 114 7.33 -27.49 -3.32
C GLY A 114 7.61 -26.62 -2.10
N SER A 115 8.05 -25.37 -2.27
CA SER A 115 8.39 -24.45 -1.17
C SER A 115 7.20 -23.59 -0.72
N ILE A 116 7.39 -22.85 0.37
CA ILE A 116 6.38 -21.89 0.88
C ILE A 116 6.84 -20.46 0.59
N PRO A 117 6.01 -19.63 -0.09
CA PRO A 117 6.40 -18.28 -0.50
C PRO A 117 6.75 -17.35 0.65
N SER A 118 7.41 -16.27 0.29
CA SER A 118 7.76 -15.17 1.16
C SER A 118 7.00 -13.91 0.75
N PHE A 119 6.84 -12.97 1.69
CA PHE A 119 6.28 -11.66 1.36
C PHE A 119 7.16 -10.87 0.36
N LEU A 120 8.47 -11.18 0.30
CA LEU A 120 9.37 -10.62 -0.70
C LEU A 120 8.94 -11.01 -2.13
N ASP A 121 8.41 -12.23 -2.34
CA ASP A 121 7.90 -12.66 -3.64
C ASP A 121 6.72 -11.79 -4.12
N VAL A 122 5.94 -11.19 -3.22
CA VAL A 122 4.88 -10.23 -3.56
C VAL A 122 5.46 -8.90 -4.03
N ILE A 123 6.48 -8.39 -3.32
CA ILE A 123 7.16 -7.14 -3.69
C ILE A 123 7.81 -7.30 -5.08
N LEU A 124 8.41 -8.46 -5.33
CA LEU A 124 9.03 -8.80 -6.62
C LEU A 124 8.00 -9.02 -7.74
N ASN A 125 6.79 -9.49 -7.43
CA ASN A 125 5.69 -9.56 -8.40
C ASN A 125 5.28 -8.16 -8.90
N PHE A 126 5.20 -7.16 -8.01
CA PHE A 126 4.94 -5.76 -8.41
C PHE A 126 6.12 -5.07 -9.11
N ALA A 127 7.35 -5.58 -8.94
CA ALA A 127 8.58 -5.04 -9.52
C ALA A 127 9.00 -5.80 -10.80
N GLU A 128 8.02 -6.08 -11.66
CA GLU A 128 8.03 -7.05 -12.77
C GLU A 128 9.08 -6.85 -13.90
N SER A 129 9.98 -5.88 -13.77
CA SER A 129 11.04 -5.59 -14.74
C SER A 129 12.30 -6.44 -14.59
N ASP A 130 12.52 -7.06 -13.42
CA ASP A 130 13.83 -7.55 -13.02
C ASP A 130 13.94 -9.08 -13.02
N THR A 131 15.11 -9.59 -13.41
CA THR A 131 15.45 -11.04 -13.43
C THR A 131 15.48 -11.70 -12.05
N THR A 132 15.19 -10.95 -10.98
CA THR A 132 15.21 -11.34 -9.57
C THR A 132 14.10 -12.33 -9.20
N SER A 133 12.99 -12.35 -9.94
CA SER A 133 11.87 -13.28 -9.73
C SER A 133 12.06 -14.66 -10.39
N THR A 134 13.08 -14.82 -11.24
CA THR A 134 13.26 -16.03 -12.07
C THR A 134 13.64 -17.27 -11.23
N LEU A 135 13.16 -18.45 -11.67
CA LEU A 135 13.48 -19.75 -11.08
C LEU A 135 14.52 -20.53 -11.91
N ALA A 136 15.21 -19.86 -12.84
CA ALA A 136 16.15 -20.48 -13.79
C ALA A 136 17.32 -21.24 -13.14
N SER A 137 17.64 -20.92 -11.88
CA SER A 137 18.69 -21.58 -11.07
C SER A 137 18.15 -22.38 -9.89
N GLN A 138 16.82 -22.55 -9.78
CA GLN A 138 16.17 -23.28 -8.69
C GLN A 138 15.63 -24.63 -9.14
N ASP A 139 15.73 -25.61 -8.26
CA ASP A 139 15.17 -26.94 -8.49
C ASP A 139 13.64 -26.90 -8.44
N THR A 140 13.00 -27.54 -9.42
CA THR A 140 11.54 -27.63 -9.59
C THR A 140 11.19 -28.91 -10.31
N TRP A 141 9.95 -29.38 -10.20
CA TRP A 141 9.51 -30.54 -10.97
C TRP A 141 9.64 -30.34 -12.49
N LEU A 142 9.50 -29.10 -12.98
CA LEU A 142 9.79 -28.74 -14.38
C LEU A 142 11.28 -28.93 -14.74
N ALA A 143 12.18 -28.43 -13.90
CA ALA A 143 13.62 -28.58 -14.12
C ALA A 143 14.06 -30.06 -14.08
N GLN A 144 13.47 -30.85 -13.17
CA GLN A 144 13.69 -32.29 -13.06
C GLN A 144 13.20 -33.06 -14.31
N LEU A 145 11.98 -32.80 -14.79
CA LEU A 145 11.49 -33.39 -16.04
C LEU A 145 12.36 -33.01 -17.24
N LYS A 146 12.80 -31.74 -17.34
CA LYS A 146 13.74 -31.30 -18.37
C LYS A 146 15.09 -32.01 -18.28
N ALA A 147 15.56 -32.32 -17.07
CA ALA A 147 16.83 -33.01 -16.84
C ALA A 147 16.80 -34.49 -17.26
N LYS A 148 15.64 -35.17 -17.22
CA LYS A 148 15.48 -36.53 -17.75
C LYS A 148 15.76 -36.62 -19.26
N LYS A 149 15.60 -35.52 -20.01
CA LYS A 149 15.73 -35.45 -21.48
C LYS A 149 14.78 -36.37 -22.26
N GLU A 150 13.74 -36.86 -21.59
CA GLU A 150 12.68 -37.70 -22.14
C GLU A 150 11.49 -36.80 -22.49
N GLY A 151 11.40 -36.39 -23.75
CA GLY A 151 10.33 -35.52 -24.25
C GLY A 151 10.50 -34.03 -23.94
N LYS A 152 9.57 -33.23 -24.47
CA LYS A 152 9.54 -31.76 -24.36
C LYS A 152 8.61 -31.28 -23.24
N LEU A 153 8.81 -30.04 -22.81
CA LEU A 153 7.87 -29.30 -21.97
C LEU A 153 7.19 -28.23 -22.83
N VAL A 154 5.87 -28.10 -22.74
CA VAL A 154 5.09 -27.08 -23.46
C VAL A 154 4.17 -26.31 -22.51
N MET A 155 3.90 -25.03 -22.77
CA MET A 155 3.15 -24.16 -21.85
C MET A 155 2.25 -23.14 -22.58
N TYR A 156 1.00 -23.04 -22.15
CA TYR A 156 -0.01 -22.17 -22.78
C TYR A 156 -0.82 -21.43 -21.71
N GLY A 157 -0.99 -20.11 -21.82
CA GLY A 157 -1.72 -19.31 -20.81
C GLY A 157 -0.88 -18.22 -20.18
N ASP A 158 -1.15 -17.88 -18.92
CA ASP A 158 -0.54 -16.75 -18.20
C ASP A 158 1.00 -16.67 -18.35
N ASP A 159 1.48 -15.50 -18.81
CA ASP A 159 2.88 -15.25 -19.13
C ASP A 159 3.83 -15.26 -17.91
N THR A 160 3.28 -15.29 -16.68
CA THR A 160 4.02 -15.57 -15.43
C THR A 160 4.91 -16.80 -15.55
N TRP A 161 4.45 -17.88 -16.21
CA TRP A 161 5.27 -19.08 -16.39
C TRP A 161 6.52 -18.82 -17.26
N LEU A 162 6.42 -17.96 -18.27
CA LEU A 162 7.55 -17.60 -19.13
C LEU A 162 8.56 -16.71 -18.40
N LYS A 163 8.07 -15.86 -17.49
CA LYS A 163 8.88 -15.01 -16.60
C LYS A 163 9.60 -15.85 -15.53
N LEU A 164 8.92 -16.80 -14.90
CA LEU A 164 9.50 -17.70 -13.89
C LEU A 164 10.47 -18.72 -14.50
N PHE A 165 10.16 -19.25 -15.69
CA PHE A 165 10.89 -20.38 -16.32
C PHE A 165 11.47 -20.02 -17.71
N PRO A 166 12.36 -19.01 -17.80
CA PRO A 166 12.89 -18.54 -19.07
C PRO A 166 13.68 -19.64 -19.80
N GLY A 167 13.29 -19.94 -21.03
CA GLY A 167 13.92 -20.98 -21.86
C GLY A 167 13.62 -22.42 -21.40
N THR A 168 12.65 -22.65 -20.53
CA THR A 168 12.25 -23.99 -20.08
C THR A 168 11.42 -24.76 -21.11
N PHE A 169 10.46 -24.09 -21.74
CA PHE A 169 9.49 -24.69 -22.67
C PHE A 169 9.98 -24.66 -24.12
N GLU A 170 9.72 -25.74 -24.87
CA GLU A 170 10.07 -25.88 -26.29
C GLU A 170 9.02 -25.21 -27.19
N ARG A 171 7.74 -25.30 -26.81
CA ARG A 171 6.63 -24.57 -27.41
C ARG A 171 5.90 -23.85 -26.30
N ALA A 172 5.62 -22.56 -26.49
CA ALA A 172 4.76 -21.83 -25.59
C ALA A 172 4.05 -20.65 -26.25
N ASP A 173 2.93 -20.24 -25.65
CA ASP A 173 2.20 -19.02 -26.00
C ASP A 173 1.67 -18.36 -24.72
N GLY A 174 2.19 -17.16 -24.43
CA GLY A 174 1.96 -16.40 -23.21
C GLY A 174 0.82 -15.40 -23.34
N THR A 175 -0.04 -15.33 -22.33
CA THR A 175 -1.20 -14.45 -22.26
C THR A 175 -1.01 -13.49 -21.08
N SER A 176 -1.28 -12.18 -21.27
CA SER A 176 -1.03 -11.20 -20.21
C SER A 176 -2.18 -11.14 -19.19
N SER A 177 -1.89 -11.49 -17.95
CA SER A 177 -2.80 -11.48 -16.78
C SER A 177 -3.27 -10.08 -16.36
N PHE A 178 -2.61 -9.00 -16.82
CA PHE A 178 -2.98 -7.63 -16.43
C PHE A 178 -4.26 -7.11 -17.10
N PHE A 179 -4.89 -7.84 -18.02
CA PHE A 179 -6.11 -7.40 -18.73
C PHE A 179 -7.41 -8.02 -18.20
N VAL A 180 -7.63 -7.90 -16.88
CA VAL A 180 -8.82 -8.35 -16.10
C VAL A 180 -10.18 -8.08 -16.77
N SER A 181 -10.29 -7.07 -17.63
CA SER A 181 -11.53 -6.76 -18.36
C SER A 181 -11.98 -7.84 -19.34
N ASP A 182 -11.06 -8.67 -19.85
CA ASP A 182 -11.31 -9.79 -20.75
C ASP A 182 -11.15 -11.14 -20.03
N PHE A 183 -12.21 -11.92 -20.00
CA PHE A 183 -12.27 -13.28 -19.44
C PHE A 183 -12.61 -14.32 -20.52
N THR A 184 -12.45 -13.98 -21.81
CA THR A 184 -12.87 -14.83 -22.93
C THR A 184 -11.78 -14.98 -23.97
N GLU A 185 -11.14 -13.90 -24.45
CA GLU A 185 -10.04 -14.05 -25.41
C GLU A 185 -8.81 -14.66 -24.73
N VAL A 186 -8.54 -14.32 -23.46
CA VAL A 186 -7.47 -14.94 -22.64
C VAL A 186 -7.55 -16.47 -22.58
N ASP A 187 -8.74 -17.05 -22.33
CA ASP A 187 -8.89 -18.50 -22.24
C ASP A 187 -8.93 -19.16 -23.62
N ASN A 188 -9.55 -18.51 -24.62
CA ASN A 188 -9.49 -18.96 -26.01
C ASN A 188 -8.04 -19.01 -26.54
N ASN A 189 -7.17 -18.11 -26.06
CA ASN A 189 -5.74 -18.12 -26.37
C ASN A 189 -5.10 -19.44 -25.90
N VAL A 190 -5.51 -20.01 -24.77
CA VAL A 190 -5.04 -21.32 -24.30
C VAL A 190 -5.73 -22.46 -25.04
N THR A 191 -7.06 -22.46 -25.05
CA THR A 191 -7.90 -23.56 -25.56
C THR A 191 -7.61 -23.90 -27.02
N ARG A 192 -7.24 -22.91 -27.86
CA ARG A 192 -6.98 -23.15 -29.30
C ARG A 192 -5.82 -24.12 -29.58
N HIS A 193 -4.87 -24.26 -28.65
CA HIS A 193 -3.71 -25.16 -28.79
C HIS A 193 -4.02 -26.59 -28.34
N VAL A 194 -5.00 -26.78 -27.45
CA VAL A 194 -5.33 -28.08 -26.84
C VAL A 194 -5.61 -29.19 -27.86
N PRO A 195 -6.41 -28.99 -28.93
CA PRO A 195 -6.67 -30.05 -29.90
C PRO A 195 -5.43 -30.50 -30.67
N GLU A 196 -4.45 -29.60 -30.87
CA GLU A 196 -3.21 -29.93 -31.57
C GLU A 196 -2.25 -30.68 -30.66
N GLU A 197 -2.03 -30.20 -29.44
CA GLU A 197 -1.09 -30.86 -28.52
C GLU A 197 -1.55 -32.24 -28.07
N LEU A 198 -2.86 -32.48 -27.94
CA LEU A 198 -3.37 -33.83 -27.65
C LEU A 198 -3.12 -34.83 -28.80
N ARG A 199 -2.86 -34.37 -30.04
CA ARG A 199 -2.42 -35.22 -31.16
C ARG A 199 -0.91 -35.42 -31.21
N ASN A 200 -0.12 -34.57 -30.55
CA ASN A 200 1.33 -34.65 -30.51
C ASN A 200 1.79 -35.62 -29.40
N GLY A 201 2.75 -36.49 -29.72
CA GLY A 201 3.36 -37.41 -28.76
C GLY A 201 4.72 -36.98 -28.21
N ASP A 202 5.25 -35.83 -28.64
CA ASP A 202 6.65 -35.41 -28.44
C ASP A 202 6.92 -34.63 -27.14
N TRP A 203 5.87 -34.27 -26.40
CA TRP A 203 5.94 -33.63 -25.08
C TRP A 203 5.68 -34.63 -23.96
N ASN A 204 6.30 -34.42 -22.79
CA ASN A 204 6.06 -35.19 -21.56
C ASN A 204 5.45 -34.34 -20.43
N ALA A 205 5.49 -33.00 -20.52
CA ALA A 205 4.62 -32.14 -19.73
C ALA A 205 3.93 -31.07 -20.60
N MET A 206 2.63 -30.92 -20.43
CA MET A 206 1.82 -29.84 -21.00
C MET A 206 1.23 -29.00 -19.87
N ILE A 207 1.64 -27.74 -19.78
CA ILE A 207 1.19 -26.80 -18.76
C ILE A 207 0.14 -25.88 -19.39
N MET A 208 -0.99 -25.70 -18.70
CA MET A 208 -2.01 -24.71 -19.08
C MET A 208 -2.32 -23.81 -17.90
N HIS A 209 -2.48 -22.51 -18.12
CA HIS A 209 -2.93 -21.58 -17.09
C HIS A 209 -4.05 -20.66 -17.59
N TYR A 210 -5.28 -20.95 -17.16
CA TYR A 210 -6.50 -20.21 -17.52
C TYR A 210 -6.77 -19.09 -16.52
N LEU A 211 -7.21 -17.93 -17.00
CA LEU A 211 -7.36 -16.69 -16.21
C LEU A 211 -8.82 -16.27 -16.03
N GLY A 212 -9.76 -16.84 -16.80
CA GLY A 212 -11.13 -16.33 -16.87
C GLY A 212 -11.94 -16.38 -15.57
N LEU A 213 -11.69 -17.32 -14.65
CA LEU A 213 -12.40 -17.36 -13.36
C LEU A 213 -11.96 -16.21 -12.45
N ASP A 214 -10.66 -16.01 -12.24
CA ASP A 214 -10.12 -14.88 -11.50
C ASP A 214 -10.56 -13.53 -12.09
N HIS A 215 -10.46 -13.37 -13.42
CA HIS A 215 -10.90 -12.15 -14.11
C HIS A 215 -12.40 -11.87 -13.91
N ILE A 216 -13.26 -12.90 -13.83
CA ILE A 216 -14.69 -12.74 -13.47
C ILE A 216 -14.83 -12.39 -11.98
N GLY A 217 -14.00 -12.98 -11.12
CA GLY A 217 -13.87 -12.68 -9.70
C GLY A 217 -13.66 -11.18 -9.46
N HIS A 218 -12.51 -10.64 -9.86
CA HIS A 218 -12.19 -9.21 -9.68
C HIS A 218 -13.23 -8.25 -10.26
N LYS A 219 -13.87 -8.65 -11.37
CA LYS A 219 -14.81 -7.81 -12.11
C LYS A 219 -16.23 -7.81 -11.55
N ALA A 220 -16.70 -8.93 -10.99
CA ALA A 220 -18.12 -9.13 -10.65
C ALA A 220 -18.37 -10.07 -9.44
N GLY A 221 -17.33 -10.55 -8.77
CA GLY A 221 -17.38 -11.45 -7.62
C GLY A 221 -17.63 -12.93 -7.96
N PRO A 222 -17.38 -13.85 -7.00
CA PRO A 222 -17.55 -15.29 -7.18
C PRO A 222 -19.00 -15.71 -7.49
N SER A 223 -19.98 -14.93 -7.05
CA SER A 223 -21.42 -15.17 -7.29
C SER A 223 -21.94 -14.55 -8.60
N SER A 224 -21.05 -14.11 -9.50
CA SER A 224 -21.40 -13.53 -10.79
C SER A 224 -22.18 -14.51 -11.68
N PRO A 225 -23.20 -14.07 -12.44
CA PRO A 225 -23.90 -14.93 -13.40
C PRO A 225 -23.00 -15.45 -14.54
N ASN A 226 -21.81 -14.86 -14.72
CA ASN A 226 -20.81 -15.34 -15.69
C ASN A 226 -19.95 -16.49 -15.13
N MET A 227 -19.96 -16.72 -13.81
CA MET A 227 -19.05 -17.67 -13.16
C MET A 227 -19.37 -19.13 -13.52
N VAL A 228 -20.63 -19.56 -13.40
CA VAL A 228 -21.04 -20.94 -13.75
C VAL A 228 -20.83 -21.26 -15.24
N PRO A 229 -21.19 -20.39 -16.22
CA PRO A 229 -20.80 -20.60 -17.62
C PRO A 229 -19.30 -20.80 -17.84
N LYS A 230 -18.44 -20.08 -17.10
CA LYS A 230 -16.98 -20.25 -17.18
C LYS A 230 -16.50 -21.55 -16.53
N GLN A 231 -17.12 -21.99 -15.43
CA GLN A 231 -16.85 -23.31 -14.85
C GLN A 231 -17.17 -24.44 -15.84
N VAL A 232 -18.31 -24.36 -16.55
CA VAL A 232 -18.70 -25.33 -17.61
C VAL A 232 -17.71 -25.31 -18.78
N GLU A 233 -17.14 -24.16 -19.14
CA GLU A 233 -16.09 -24.06 -20.15
C GLU A 233 -14.82 -24.82 -19.73
N MET A 234 -14.36 -24.63 -18.49
CA MET A 234 -13.19 -25.31 -17.94
C MET A 234 -13.40 -26.83 -17.82
N ASP A 235 -14.57 -27.28 -17.37
CA ASP A 235 -14.92 -28.70 -17.31
C ASP A 235 -15.02 -29.34 -18.71
N GLY A 236 -15.46 -28.56 -19.72
CA GLY A 236 -15.42 -28.98 -21.12
C GLY A 236 -14.01 -29.26 -21.64
N ILE A 237 -13.01 -28.50 -21.16
CA ILE A 237 -11.59 -28.70 -21.48
C ILE A 237 -11.04 -29.93 -20.77
N VAL A 238 -11.34 -30.11 -19.47
CA VAL A 238 -11.03 -31.34 -18.72
C VAL A 238 -11.58 -32.58 -19.44
N LYS A 239 -12.82 -32.51 -19.90
CA LYS A 239 -13.48 -33.57 -20.67
C LYS A 239 -12.78 -33.87 -22.00
N GLN A 240 -12.34 -32.85 -22.72
CA GLN A 240 -11.60 -33.03 -23.97
C GLN A 240 -10.26 -33.75 -23.75
N ILE A 241 -9.52 -33.36 -22.70
CA ILE A 241 -8.22 -33.95 -22.35
C ILE A 241 -8.40 -35.39 -21.88
N TYR A 242 -9.31 -35.64 -20.93
CA TYR A 242 -9.55 -36.97 -20.40
C TYR A 242 -10.00 -37.95 -21.50
N HIS A 243 -10.88 -37.53 -22.41
CA HIS A 243 -11.27 -38.36 -23.55
C HIS A 243 -10.10 -38.67 -24.50
N ALA A 244 -9.15 -37.74 -24.66
CA ALA A 244 -7.92 -38.02 -25.41
C ALA A 244 -7.01 -39.01 -24.68
N MET A 245 -6.94 -38.98 -23.34
CA MET A 245 -6.20 -39.96 -22.52
C MET A 245 -6.77 -41.39 -22.67
N GLU A 246 -8.10 -41.52 -22.79
CA GLU A 246 -8.75 -42.82 -23.05
C GLU A 246 -8.52 -43.33 -24.48
N THR A 247 -8.52 -42.43 -25.47
CA THR A 247 -8.60 -42.81 -26.90
C THR A 247 -7.28 -42.78 -27.67
N GLN A 248 -6.29 -41.97 -27.24
CA GLN A 248 -5.01 -41.84 -27.93
C GLN A 248 -3.95 -42.76 -27.30
N PRO A 249 -3.33 -43.69 -28.05
CA PRO A 249 -2.36 -44.63 -27.50
C PRO A 249 -1.17 -43.97 -26.79
N HIS A 250 -0.71 -42.81 -27.24
CA HIS A 250 0.41 -42.07 -26.64
C HIS A 250 0.03 -41.27 -25.38
N LEU A 251 -1.25 -41.25 -24.99
CA LEU A 251 -1.74 -40.56 -23.79
C LEU A 251 -2.28 -41.51 -22.71
N GLN A 252 -2.35 -42.82 -22.95
CA GLN A 252 -2.90 -43.81 -22.00
C GLN A 252 -2.16 -43.88 -20.64
N SER A 253 -0.94 -43.34 -20.58
CA SER A 253 -0.11 -43.30 -19.38
C SER A 253 0.11 -41.87 -18.86
N THR A 254 -0.82 -40.96 -19.19
CA THR A 254 -0.85 -39.57 -18.73
C THR A 254 -1.54 -39.43 -17.37
N LEU A 255 -1.06 -38.47 -16.57
CA LEU A 255 -1.74 -37.91 -15.42
C LEU A 255 -2.28 -36.51 -15.76
N LEU A 256 -3.57 -36.25 -15.55
CA LEU A 256 -4.12 -34.89 -15.58
C LEU A 256 -4.21 -34.37 -14.14
N VAL A 257 -3.66 -33.19 -13.89
CA VAL A 257 -3.81 -32.46 -12.62
C VAL A 257 -4.57 -31.17 -12.91
N LEU A 258 -5.72 -31.00 -12.27
CA LEU A 258 -6.48 -29.74 -12.24
C LEU A 258 -6.27 -29.10 -10.87
N CYS A 259 -5.83 -27.85 -10.82
CA CYS A 259 -5.71 -27.13 -9.55
C CYS A 259 -5.98 -25.63 -9.65
N GLY A 260 -6.48 -25.05 -8.56
CA GLY A 260 -6.34 -23.62 -8.30
C GLY A 260 -4.99 -23.29 -7.67
N ASP A 261 -4.42 -22.18 -8.08
CA ASP A 261 -3.24 -21.57 -7.45
C ASP A 261 -3.64 -20.77 -6.19
N HIS A 262 -4.81 -20.15 -6.18
CA HIS A 262 -5.53 -19.67 -5.00
C HIS A 262 -7.05 -19.78 -5.21
N GLY A 263 -7.83 -19.30 -4.24
CA GLY A 263 -9.24 -18.97 -4.42
C GLY A 263 -9.47 -17.46 -4.44
N MET A 264 -10.65 -17.00 -4.01
CA MET A 264 -11.02 -15.59 -3.88
C MET A 264 -12.02 -15.37 -2.75
N ASN A 265 -11.99 -14.18 -2.14
CA ASN A 265 -13.03 -13.76 -1.19
C ASN A 265 -14.35 -13.39 -1.92
N ASP A 266 -15.42 -13.17 -1.16
CA ASP A 266 -16.74 -12.87 -1.71
C ASP A 266 -16.85 -11.50 -2.40
N GLY A 267 -15.85 -10.63 -2.21
CA GLY A 267 -15.68 -9.39 -2.97
C GLY A 267 -15.00 -9.59 -4.33
N GLY A 268 -14.52 -10.80 -4.63
CA GLY A 268 -13.81 -11.13 -5.86
C GLY A 268 -12.30 -10.84 -5.84
N ASN A 269 -11.73 -10.51 -4.68
CA ASN A 269 -10.30 -10.25 -4.53
C ASN A 269 -9.58 -11.44 -3.87
N HIS A 270 -8.25 -11.45 -3.93
CA HIS A 270 -7.38 -12.45 -3.33
C HIS A 270 -6.08 -11.79 -2.80
N GLY A 271 -5.21 -12.57 -2.17
CA GLY A 271 -3.95 -12.12 -1.56
C GLY A 271 -3.91 -12.19 -0.03
N GLY A 272 -5.06 -12.33 0.62
CA GLY A 272 -5.23 -12.48 2.06
C GLY A 272 -5.13 -13.93 2.55
N SER A 273 -5.85 -14.22 3.63
CA SER A 273 -5.87 -15.51 4.33
C SER A 273 -7.28 -16.00 4.66
N ALA A 274 -8.33 -15.46 4.03
CA ALA A 274 -9.68 -15.95 4.25
C ALA A 274 -9.84 -17.40 3.73
N PRO A 275 -10.77 -18.21 4.29
CA PRO A 275 -11.00 -19.58 3.82
C PRO A 275 -11.26 -19.68 2.32
N GLY A 276 -12.03 -18.75 1.75
CA GLY A 276 -12.28 -18.66 0.30
C GLY A 276 -11.07 -18.30 -0.56
N GLU A 277 -10.06 -17.61 -0.01
CA GLU A 277 -8.80 -17.29 -0.70
C GLU A 277 -7.80 -18.46 -0.62
N THR A 278 -7.81 -19.19 0.50
CA THR A 278 -6.78 -20.18 0.87
C THR A 278 -7.13 -21.62 0.52
N SER A 279 -8.34 -21.89 -0.01
CA SER A 279 -8.85 -23.25 -0.24
C SER A 279 -9.19 -23.56 -1.72
N PRO A 280 -8.22 -23.48 -2.65
CA PRO A 280 -8.43 -23.91 -4.04
C PRO A 280 -8.76 -25.41 -4.17
N ALA A 281 -9.43 -25.76 -5.26
CA ALA A 281 -9.63 -27.15 -5.64
C ALA A 281 -8.30 -27.77 -6.12
N LEU A 282 -8.10 -29.06 -5.83
CA LEU A 282 -7.04 -29.89 -6.42
C LEU A 282 -7.61 -31.26 -6.78
N VAL A 283 -7.44 -31.70 -8.02
CA VAL A 283 -7.96 -32.97 -8.52
C VAL A 283 -6.94 -33.64 -9.43
N PHE A 284 -6.57 -34.86 -9.10
CA PHE A 284 -5.75 -35.73 -9.95
C PHE A 284 -6.67 -36.69 -10.72
N MET A 285 -6.44 -36.87 -12.01
CA MET A 285 -7.32 -37.60 -12.94
C MET A 285 -6.50 -38.51 -13.86
N SER A 286 -6.87 -39.79 -13.93
CA SER A 286 -6.40 -40.71 -14.97
C SER A 286 -7.23 -42.00 -14.91
N PRO A 287 -7.50 -42.69 -16.06
CA PRO A 287 -8.14 -44.00 -16.04
C PRO A 287 -7.48 -45.00 -15.07
N LYS A 288 -6.15 -44.95 -14.92
CA LYS A 288 -5.39 -45.81 -13.99
C LYS A 288 -5.74 -45.61 -12.50
N LEU A 289 -6.37 -44.49 -12.10
CA LEU A 289 -6.72 -44.25 -10.69
C LEU A 289 -7.87 -45.15 -10.23
N GLN A 290 -8.65 -45.73 -11.13
CA GLN A 290 -9.69 -46.72 -10.81
C GLN A 290 -9.12 -48.01 -10.18
N ASP A 291 -7.84 -48.30 -10.38
CA ASP A 291 -7.17 -49.45 -9.75
C ASP A 291 -6.97 -49.25 -8.23
N ILE A 292 -6.92 -47.99 -7.77
CA ILE A 292 -6.68 -47.61 -6.36
C ILE A 292 -7.86 -46.90 -5.68
N SER A 293 -8.84 -46.44 -6.46
CA SER A 293 -10.00 -45.68 -5.96
C SER A 293 -11.31 -46.28 -6.43
N LYS A 294 -12.25 -46.46 -5.50
CA LYS A 294 -13.63 -46.90 -5.78
C LYS A 294 -14.59 -45.73 -6.02
N GLY A 295 -14.07 -44.52 -6.12
CA GLY A 295 -14.83 -43.28 -6.18
C GLY A 295 -15.19 -42.72 -4.80
N LEU A 296 -15.42 -41.41 -4.77
CA LEU A 296 -15.88 -40.67 -3.60
C LEU A 296 -17.20 -39.95 -3.92
N PRO A 297 -18.09 -39.72 -2.94
CA PRO A 297 -19.32 -38.94 -3.17
C PRO A 297 -19.00 -37.55 -3.73
N CYS A 298 -19.58 -37.21 -4.88
CA CYS A 298 -19.53 -35.88 -5.50
C CYS A 298 -20.83 -35.64 -6.29
N PRO A 299 -21.45 -34.45 -6.26
CA PRO A 299 -21.11 -33.29 -5.43
C PRO A 299 -21.26 -33.58 -3.93
N VAL A 300 -20.60 -32.77 -3.10
CA VAL A 300 -20.65 -32.92 -1.64
C VAL A 300 -20.82 -31.55 -0.96
N ALA A 301 -21.37 -31.54 0.25
CA ALA A 301 -21.42 -30.35 1.10
C ALA A 301 -20.10 -30.22 1.89
N PRO A 302 -19.56 -29.01 2.08
CA PRO A 302 -18.28 -28.84 2.76
C PRO A 302 -18.44 -29.06 4.28
N SER A 303 -17.39 -29.58 4.91
CA SER A 303 -17.34 -29.89 6.36
C SER A 303 -17.11 -28.64 7.23
N ARG A 304 -16.39 -27.66 6.66
CA ARG A 304 -16.15 -26.29 7.13
C ARG A 304 -16.12 -25.38 5.91
N GLU A 305 -16.09 -24.07 6.10
CA GLU A 305 -16.04 -23.10 4.99
C GLU A 305 -14.94 -23.46 3.96
N PHE A 306 -15.35 -23.79 2.73
CA PHE A 306 -14.52 -24.27 1.61
C PHE A 306 -13.75 -25.59 1.78
N ASP A 307 -13.99 -26.37 2.83
CA ASP A 307 -13.28 -27.63 3.10
C ASP A 307 -14.12 -28.87 2.73
N TYR A 308 -13.83 -29.49 1.57
CA TYR A 308 -14.66 -30.53 0.93
C TYR A 308 -14.09 -31.95 1.04
N TYR A 309 -12.76 -32.13 0.96
CA TYR A 309 -12.08 -33.44 0.96
C TYR A 309 -10.86 -33.40 1.91
N GLU A 310 -9.94 -34.37 1.84
CA GLU A 310 -8.69 -34.28 2.62
C GLU A 310 -7.95 -32.99 2.25
N LYS A 311 -7.59 -32.20 3.28
CA LYS A 311 -6.80 -30.98 3.12
C LYS A 311 -5.32 -31.33 2.96
N VAL A 312 -4.70 -30.84 1.89
CA VAL A 312 -3.27 -31.02 1.57
C VAL A 312 -2.62 -29.66 1.30
N GLU A 313 -1.32 -29.51 1.56
CA GLU A 313 -0.62 -28.26 1.24
C GLU A 313 -0.29 -28.22 -0.26
N GLN A 314 -0.32 -27.04 -0.89
CA GLN A 314 0.09 -26.92 -2.31
C GLN A 314 1.52 -27.41 -2.58
N SER A 315 2.39 -27.36 -1.58
CA SER A 315 3.74 -27.93 -1.64
C SER A 315 3.74 -29.44 -1.91
N ASP A 316 2.70 -30.16 -1.47
CA ASP A 316 2.59 -31.62 -1.56
C ASP A 316 2.46 -32.13 -3.01
N ILE A 317 2.12 -31.23 -3.95
CA ILE A 317 2.07 -31.52 -5.37
C ILE A 317 3.45 -31.91 -5.91
N ALA A 318 4.51 -31.18 -5.55
CA ALA A 318 5.87 -31.41 -6.07
C ALA A 318 6.46 -32.81 -5.76
N PRO A 319 6.45 -33.32 -4.51
CA PRO A 319 6.95 -34.66 -4.21
C PRO A 319 6.01 -35.75 -4.73
N THR A 320 4.70 -35.48 -4.78
CA THR A 320 3.71 -36.41 -5.35
C THR A 320 3.96 -36.62 -6.84
N LEU A 321 4.17 -35.55 -7.61
CA LEU A 321 4.60 -35.63 -9.01
C LEU A 321 5.96 -36.33 -9.16
N ALA A 322 6.90 -36.10 -8.25
CA ALA A 322 8.23 -36.74 -8.28
C ALA A 322 8.15 -38.28 -8.21
N GLY A 323 7.28 -38.81 -7.34
CA GLY A 323 6.99 -40.25 -7.34
C GLY A 323 6.20 -40.70 -8.57
N LEU A 324 5.12 -40.00 -8.91
CA LEU A 324 4.19 -40.40 -9.98
C LEU A 324 4.79 -40.40 -11.39
N LEU A 325 5.80 -39.55 -11.66
CA LEU A 325 6.50 -39.40 -12.95
C LEU A 325 7.97 -39.86 -12.92
N GLY A 326 8.43 -40.36 -11.77
CA GLY A 326 9.79 -40.89 -11.58
C GLY A 326 10.88 -39.85 -11.81
N PHE A 327 10.97 -38.85 -10.93
CA PHE A 327 12.13 -37.96 -10.79
C PHE A 327 12.47 -37.72 -9.30
N PRO A 328 13.67 -37.18 -8.95
CA PRO A 328 14.01 -36.81 -7.57
C PRO A 328 13.13 -35.70 -6.99
N VAL A 329 12.81 -35.76 -5.70
CA VAL A 329 12.06 -34.69 -5.01
C VAL A 329 12.91 -33.40 -5.02
N PRO A 330 12.39 -32.23 -5.47
CA PRO A 330 13.20 -31.01 -5.59
C PRO A 330 13.90 -30.59 -4.29
N LEU A 331 15.13 -30.07 -4.38
CA LEU A 331 15.99 -29.79 -3.22
C LEU A 331 15.33 -28.91 -2.14
N ASN A 332 14.55 -27.91 -2.54
CA ASN A 332 13.94 -26.91 -1.65
C ASN A 332 12.45 -27.21 -1.33
N ASN A 333 12.01 -28.45 -1.56
CA ASN A 333 10.65 -28.90 -1.28
C ASN A 333 10.38 -29.00 0.24
N LEU A 334 9.22 -28.51 0.66
CA LEU A 334 8.63 -28.67 2.00
C LEU A 334 7.37 -29.55 1.98
N GLY A 335 6.95 -30.01 0.78
CA GLY A 335 5.80 -30.86 0.57
C GLY A 335 6.00 -32.29 1.06
N VAL A 336 4.90 -32.92 1.46
CA VAL A 336 4.82 -34.35 1.78
C VAL A 336 4.13 -35.09 0.64
N PHE A 337 4.65 -36.26 0.25
CA PHE A 337 4.01 -37.13 -0.73
C PHE A 337 2.60 -37.53 -0.25
N ILE A 338 1.57 -37.29 -1.08
CA ILE A 338 0.17 -37.54 -0.72
C ILE A 338 -0.07 -39.07 -0.57
N PRO A 339 -0.36 -39.59 0.64
CA PRO A 339 -0.33 -41.04 0.89
C PRO A 339 -1.32 -41.87 0.06
N HIS A 340 -2.41 -41.25 -0.41
CA HIS A 340 -3.41 -41.89 -1.27
C HIS A 340 -2.80 -42.52 -2.53
N PHE A 341 -1.72 -41.95 -3.10
CA PHE A 341 -1.07 -42.48 -4.30
C PHE A 341 -0.11 -43.64 -4.05
N LEU A 342 0.24 -43.95 -2.78
CA LEU A 342 1.16 -45.07 -2.48
C LEU A 342 0.60 -46.41 -2.98
N GLN A 343 -0.72 -46.54 -3.07
CA GLN A 343 -1.39 -47.74 -3.59
C GLN A 343 -1.10 -48.03 -5.07
N MET A 344 -0.57 -47.06 -5.84
CA MET A 344 -0.10 -47.29 -7.21
C MET A 344 1.09 -48.26 -7.27
N TRP A 345 1.80 -48.47 -6.15
CA TRP A 345 2.89 -49.45 -6.02
C TRP A 345 2.45 -50.61 -5.11
N PRO A 346 2.24 -51.83 -5.65
CA PRO A 346 1.78 -52.98 -4.86
C PRO A 346 2.78 -53.49 -3.81
N LYS A 347 4.06 -53.13 -3.90
CA LYS A 347 5.08 -53.53 -2.92
C LYS A 347 5.24 -52.45 -1.86
N GLY A 348 5.17 -52.85 -0.59
CA GLY A 348 5.43 -51.93 0.52
C GLY A 348 6.82 -51.29 0.46
N ASP A 349 7.83 -52.02 0.00
CA ASP A 349 9.22 -51.53 -0.11
C ASP A 349 9.32 -50.30 -1.03
N ASP A 350 8.62 -50.32 -2.16
CA ASP A 350 8.54 -49.19 -3.12
C ASP A 350 7.86 -47.97 -2.44
N GLN A 351 6.79 -48.19 -1.67
CA GLN A 351 6.08 -47.15 -0.91
C GLN A 351 6.95 -46.53 0.19
N ALA A 352 7.64 -47.35 0.98
CA ALA A 352 8.56 -46.90 2.03
C ALA A 352 9.74 -46.12 1.44
N GLN A 353 10.27 -46.55 0.29
CA GLN A 353 11.36 -45.89 -0.41
C GLN A 353 10.99 -44.48 -0.90
N LEU A 354 9.78 -44.29 -1.44
CA LEU A 354 9.27 -42.98 -1.86
C LEU A 354 9.19 -42.00 -0.68
N LEU A 355 8.56 -42.42 0.41
CA LEU A 355 8.42 -41.61 1.63
C LEU A 355 9.77 -41.31 2.28
N LEU A 356 10.67 -42.30 2.31
CA LEU A 356 12.00 -42.14 2.90
C LEU A 356 12.85 -41.14 2.11
N ARG A 357 12.74 -41.11 0.77
CA ARG A 357 13.40 -40.10 -0.07
C ARG A 357 12.87 -38.69 0.18
N ASN A 358 11.56 -38.54 0.31
CA ASN A 358 10.94 -37.27 0.68
C ASN A 358 11.40 -36.82 2.09
N ALA A 359 11.47 -37.75 3.05
CA ALA A 359 11.96 -37.49 4.39
C ALA A 359 13.43 -37.06 4.42
N TYR A 360 14.32 -37.74 3.68
CA TYR A 360 15.74 -37.35 3.57
C TYR A 360 15.91 -35.97 2.90
N GLN A 361 15.10 -35.64 1.89
CA GLN A 361 15.14 -34.33 1.24
C GLN A 361 14.70 -33.22 2.22
N ILE A 362 13.58 -33.40 2.93
CA ILE A 362 13.13 -32.44 3.96
C ILE A 362 14.16 -32.32 5.09
N LEU A 363 14.79 -33.42 5.52
CA LEU A 363 15.81 -33.42 6.56
C LEU A 363 16.96 -32.46 6.26
N GLN A 364 17.43 -32.37 5.01
CA GLN A 364 18.49 -31.43 4.64
C GLN A 364 18.12 -29.98 4.93
N ILE A 365 16.85 -29.61 4.73
CA ILE A 365 16.33 -28.28 5.06
C ILE A 365 16.18 -28.10 6.57
N VAL A 366 15.71 -29.15 7.27
CA VAL A 366 15.59 -29.15 8.74
C VAL A 366 16.96 -28.98 9.41
N GLU A 367 17.99 -29.73 9.00
CA GLU A 367 19.36 -29.63 9.50
C GLU A 367 19.97 -28.24 9.22
N ALA A 368 19.72 -27.67 8.04
CA ALA A 368 20.14 -26.30 7.69
C ALA A 368 19.42 -25.22 8.51
N THR A 369 18.17 -25.47 8.93
CA THR A 369 17.34 -24.53 9.70
C THR A 369 17.60 -24.61 11.21
N PHE A 370 17.88 -25.82 11.72
CA PHE A 370 18.07 -26.11 13.15
C PHE A 370 19.46 -26.73 13.42
N PRO A 371 20.58 -26.04 13.13
CA PRO A 371 21.94 -26.62 13.14
C PRO A 371 22.46 -27.03 14.53
N ILE A 372 21.71 -26.76 15.61
CA ILE A 372 22.05 -27.09 16.99
C ILE A 372 21.38 -28.40 17.44
N ALA A 373 20.32 -28.86 16.74
CA ALA A 373 19.54 -30.01 17.16
C ALA A 373 20.22 -31.37 16.77
N PRO A 374 20.13 -32.40 17.63
CA PRO A 374 20.94 -33.62 17.49
C PRO A 374 20.31 -34.68 16.58
N PHE A 375 20.21 -34.42 15.27
CA PHE A 375 19.60 -35.35 14.30
C PHE A 375 20.35 -36.69 14.13
N GLN A 376 21.60 -36.80 14.57
CA GLN A 376 22.44 -37.98 14.35
C GLN A 376 22.60 -38.90 15.58
N ASP A 377 22.26 -38.42 16.79
CA ASP A 377 22.54 -39.12 18.06
C ASP A 377 21.32 -39.85 18.63
N LEU A 378 21.30 -41.18 18.49
CA LEU A 378 20.24 -42.04 19.05
C LEU A 378 20.23 -42.07 20.59
N SER A 379 21.30 -41.66 21.28
CA SER A 379 21.30 -41.52 22.74
C SER A 379 20.38 -40.40 23.24
N PHE A 380 19.87 -39.57 22.31
CA PHE A 380 18.86 -38.55 22.57
C PHE A 380 17.44 -39.11 22.68
N LEU A 381 17.13 -40.30 22.13
CA LEU A 381 15.77 -40.87 22.14
C LEU A 381 15.09 -40.91 23.53
N PRO A 382 15.76 -41.34 24.62
CA PRO A 382 15.16 -41.35 25.96
C PRO A 382 14.88 -39.95 26.54
N LYS A 383 15.39 -38.88 25.92
CA LYS A 383 15.18 -37.48 26.33
C LYS A 383 14.07 -36.79 25.56
N CYS A 384 13.44 -37.47 24.60
CA CYS A 384 12.37 -36.91 23.77
C CYS A 384 11.11 -36.52 24.55
N GLU A 385 10.88 -37.10 25.73
CA GLU A 385 9.84 -36.65 26.68
C GLU A 385 10.14 -35.25 27.29
N SER A 386 11.34 -34.72 27.06
CA SER A 386 11.83 -33.42 27.54
C SER A 386 12.29 -32.48 26.42
N ALA A 387 11.82 -32.69 25.18
CA ALA A 387 12.09 -31.78 24.07
C ALA A 387 11.66 -30.33 24.41
N THR A 388 12.53 -29.35 24.16
CA THR A 388 12.28 -27.94 24.56
C THR A 388 12.19 -26.97 23.39
N SER A 389 12.60 -27.40 22.20
CA SER A 389 12.56 -26.62 20.97
C SER A 389 11.99 -27.45 19.83
N THR A 390 11.43 -26.77 18.81
CA THR A 390 10.94 -27.40 17.59
C THR A 390 12.02 -28.26 16.90
N GLY A 391 13.29 -27.85 16.97
CA GLY A 391 14.41 -28.65 16.48
C GLY A 391 14.58 -29.98 17.22
N ASP A 392 14.43 -29.99 18.55
CA ASP A 392 14.47 -31.22 19.35
C ASP A 392 13.31 -32.17 19.01
N GLU A 393 12.10 -31.63 18.83
CA GLU A 393 10.92 -32.40 18.46
C GLU A 393 11.06 -33.07 17.09
N LEU A 394 11.58 -32.33 16.10
CA LEU A 394 11.88 -32.87 14.77
C LEU A 394 13.00 -33.91 14.82
N ALA A 395 14.06 -33.67 15.60
CA ALA A 395 15.12 -34.65 15.82
C ALA A 395 14.55 -35.95 16.42
N CYS A 396 13.69 -35.85 17.43
CA CYS A 396 13.02 -37.01 18.03
C CYS A 396 12.15 -37.80 17.04
N LYS A 397 11.42 -37.12 16.14
CA LYS A 397 10.67 -37.79 15.07
C LYS A 397 11.60 -38.45 14.04
N TRP A 398 12.68 -37.78 13.67
CA TRP A 398 13.70 -38.34 12.76
C TRP A 398 14.39 -39.58 13.35
N LEU A 399 14.72 -39.57 14.65
CA LEU A 399 15.36 -40.71 15.31
C LEU A 399 14.45 -41.97 15.33
N LYS A 400 13.12 -41.83 15.30
CA LYS A 400 12.20 -42.97 15.07
C LYS A 400 12.38 -43.59 13.67
N VAL A 401 12.57 -42.76 12.65
CA VAL A 401 12.86 -43.22 11.27
C VAL A 401 14.20 -43.95 11.24
N LYS A 402 15.22 -43.39 11.90
CA LYS A 402 16.55 -44.01 12.02
C LYS A 402 16.52 -45.34 12.77
N ASP A 403 15.82 -45.43 13.89
CA ASP A 403 15.63 -46.68 14.65
C ASP A 403 14.90 -47.75 13.81
N ALA A 404 13.85 -47.37 13.07
CA ALA A 404 13.17 -48.27 12.14
C ALA A 404 14.07 -48.78 11.00
N LEU A 405 15.07 -48.00 10.59
CA LEU A 405 16.08 -48.40 9.60
C LEU A 405 17.13 -49.35 10.21
N GLU A 406 17.67 -49.03 11.38
CA GLU A 406 18.75 -49.79 12.03
C GLU A 406 18.27 -51.15 12.58
N ASN A 407 17.01 -51.26 13.01
CA ASN A 407 16.41 -52.51 13.46
C ASN A 407 16.27 -53.60 12.35
N GLY A 408 16.57 -53.28 11.09
CA GLY A 408 16.63 -54.26 9.98
C GLY A 408 17.87 -55.17 9.98
N GLY A 409 18.97 -54.77 10.64
CA GLY A 409 20.22 -55.51 10.64
C GLY A 409 20.82 -55.66 9.23
N ASN A 410 21.10 -56.90 8.80
CA ASN A 410 21.64 -57.21 7.47
C ASN A 410 20.56 -57.37 6.37
N GLN A 411 19.28 -57.17 6.69
CA GLN A 411 18.19 -57.21 5.70
C GLN A 411 17.53 -55.83 5.60
N PRO A 412 16.92 -55.49 4.44
CA PRO A 412 16.10 -54.29 4.37
C PRO A 412 14.98 -54.39 5.42
N PRO A 413 14.76 -53.33 6.23
CA PRO A 413 13.72 -53.28 7.24
C PRO A 413 12.32 -53.41 6.60
N LYS A 414 11.32 -53.83 7.37
CA LYS A 414 9.94 -53.93 6.86
C LYS A 414 9.38 -52.54 6.56
N ALA A 415 8.85 -52.36 5.35
CA ALA A 415 8.24 -51.11 4.90
C ALA A 415 7.22 -50.51 5.88
N GLU A 416 6.36 -51.36 6.48
CA GLU A 416 5.34 -51.00 7.47
C GLU A 416 5.91 -50.22 8.68
N LEU A 417 7.16 -50.51 9.08
CA LEU A 417 7.84 -49.85 10.19
C LEU A 417 8.38 -48.46 9.83
N ILE A 418 8.53 -48.14 8.53
CA ILE A 418 9.10 -46.88 8.04
C ILE A 418 8.02 -45.91 7.57
N ILE A 419 6.97 -46.40 6.89
CA ILE A 419 5.89 -45.58 6.33
C ILE A 419 5.29 -44.63 7.36
N GLY A 420 4.95 -45.14 8.56
CA GLY A 420 4.37 -44.35 9.65
C GLY A 420 5.32 -43.26 10.18
N PRO A 421 6.51 -43.62 10.71
CA PRO A 421 7.49 -42.64 11.21
C PRO A 421 7.95 -41.63 10.16
N ALA A 422 8.13 -42.04 8.90
CA ALA A 422 8.53 -41.13 7.82
C ALA A 422 7.45 -40.07 7.55
N LEU A 423 6.17 -40.46 7.49
CA LEU A 423 5.06 -39.51 7.36
C LEU A 423 4.89 -38.61 8.60
N GLU A 424 5.08 -39.16 9.81
CA GLU A 424 5.04 -38.38 11.05
C GLU A 424 6.13 -37.30 11.07
N PHE A 425 7.35 -37.63 10.64
CA PHE A 425 8.45 -36.69 10.49
C PHE A 425 8.18 -35.65 9.39
N CYS A 426 7.80 -36.07 8.18
CA CYS A 426 7.58 -35.15 7.06
C CYS A 426 6.50 -34.12 7.35
N ARG A 427 5.35 -34.53 7.91
CA ARG A 427 4.24 -33.63 8.27
C ARG A 427 4.63 -32.64 9.37
N ALA A 428 5.31 -33.11 10.42
CA ALA A 428 5.79 -32.22 11.48
C ALA A 428 6.87 -31.23 10.98
N ALA A 429 7.77 -31.67 10.10
CA ALA A 429 8.79 -30.83 9.50
C ALA A 429 8.17 -29.78 8.55
N GLN A 430 7.13 -30.14 7.80
CA GLN A 430 6.35 -29.20 7.00
C GLN A 430 5.65 -28.15 7.88
N GLU A 431 4.97 -28.55 8.95
CA GLU A 431 4.30 -27.64 9.89
C GLU A 431 5.31 -26.70 10.60
N ALA A 432 6.47 -27.22 11.00
CA ALA A 432 7.55 -26.42 11.58
C ALA A 432 8.16 -25.45 10.57
N LEU A 433 8.55 -25.90 9.37
CA LEU A 433 9.22 -25.05 8.39
C LEU A 433 8.26 -24.04 7.72
N SER A 434 6.97 -24.37 7.64
CA SER A 434 5.91 -23.43 7.19
C SER A 434 5.70 -22.29 8.17
N SER A 435 5.56 -22.59 9.47
CA SER A 435 5.45 -21.57 10.52
C SER A 435 6.74 -20.76 10.69
N THR A 436 7.91 -21.41 10.54
CA THR A 436 9.23 -20.76 10.53
C THR A 436 9.52 -19.97 9.24
N ALA A 437 8.61 -19.95 8.23
CA ALA A 437 8.78 -19.12 7.03
C ALA A 437 8.87 -17.61 7.32
N SER A 438 8.39 -17.21 8.51
CA SER A 438 8.52 -15.88 9.12
C SER A 438 9.84 -15.72 9.92
N ASN A 439 10.96 -16.20 9.38
CA ASN A 439 12.26 -16.29 10.05
C ASN A 439 12.99 -14.93 10.19
N TYR A 440 12.29 -13.93 10.76
CA TYR A 440 12.74 -12.55 10.85
C TYR A 440 14.11 -12.42 11.51
N ASN A 441 14.96 -11.53 11.00
CA ASN A 441 16.16 -11.14 11.70
C ASN A 441 15.79 -10.19 12.85
N VAL A 442 15.42 -10.79 13.99
CA VAL A 442 14.95 -10.11 15.21
C VAL A 442 15.94 -9.03 15.68
N THR A 443 17.25 -9.24 15.50
CA THR A 443 18.27 -8.23 15.81
C THR A 443 18.08 -6.96 14.99
N LEU A 444 17.88 -7.08 13.68
CA LEU A 444 17.61 -5.92 12.81
C LEU A 444 16.25 -5.27 13.10
N LEU A 445 15.21 -6.06 13.43
CA LEU A 445 13.92 -5.54 13.88
C LEU A 445 14.08 -4.67 15.15
N ILE A 446 14.80 -5.17 16.15
CA ILE A 446 15.07 -4.45 17.40
C ILE A 446 15.87 -3.17 17.12
N VAL A 447 16.92 -3.23 16.30
CA VAL A 447 17.70 -2.03 15.93
C VAL A 447 16.83 -1.00 15.22
N GLY A 448 15.99 -1.42 14.26
CA GLY A 448 15.02 -0.55 13.59
C GLY A 448 14.04 0.12 14.58
N ALA A 449 13.47 -0.65 15.51
CA ALA A 449 12.56 -0.14 16.54
C ALA A 449 13.24 0.85 17.51
N VAL A 450 14.50 0.59 17.90
CA VAL A 450 15.30 1.50 18.74
C VAL A 450 15.59 2.80 18.00
N LEU A 451 15.96 2.75 16.70
CA LEU A 451 16.20 3.94 15.88
C LEU A 451 14.92 4.79 15.69
N ALA A 452 13.77 4.15 15.49
CA ALA A 452 12.48 4.82 15.42
C ALA A 452 12.12 5.52 16.75
N THR A 453 12.32 4.82 17.87
CA THR A 453 12.11 5.36 19.22
C THR A 453 13.04 6.55 19.51
N ALA A 454 14.30 6.47 19.11
CA ALA A 454 15.26 7.57 19.23
C ALA A 454 14.84 8.80 18.39
N SER A 455 14.34 8.59 17.17
CA SER A 455 13.81 9.68 16.34
C SER A 455 12.59 10.36 16.99
N MET A 456 11.65 9.58 17.52
CA MET A 456 10.51 10.11 18.28
C MET A 456 10.96 10.94 19.48
N ALA A 457 11.95 10.45 20.25
CA ALA A 457 12.51 11.19 21.39
C ALA A 457 13.17 12.52 20.97
N LEU A 458 13.89 12.55 19.85
CA LEU A 458 14.47 13.79 19.30
C LEU A 458 13.39 14.79 18.86
N ALA A 459 12.31 14.34 18.23
CA ALA A 459 11.19 15.18 17.86
C ALA A 459 10.45 15.75 19.09
N LEU A 460 10.20 14.91 20.10
CA LEU A 460 9.60 15.32 21.38
C LEU A 460 10.48 16.32 22.14
N ALA A 461 11.80 16.13 22.14
CA ALA A 461 12.76 17.05 22.78
C ALA A 461 12.76 18.46 22.16
N VAL A 462 12.37 18.60 20.88
CA VAL A 462 12.20 19.91 20.23
C VAL A 462 10.87 20.57 20.63
N ILE A 463 9.81 19.76 20.74
CA ILE A 463 8.45 20.22 21.06
C ILE A 463 8.27 20.50 22.57
N SER A 464 9.03 19.84 23.44
CA SER A 464 8.89 19.91 24.91
C SER A 464 8.92 21.33 25.47
N SER A 465 9.80 22.18 24.93
CA SER A 465 9.92 23.61 25.28
C SER A 465 8.68 24.46 24.99
N GLY A 466 7.69 23.92 24.27
CA GLY A 466 6.41 24.55 23.95
C GLY A 466 5.17 23.74 24.35
N LEU A 467 5.31 22.69 25.18
CA LEU A 467 4.17 21.87 25.65
C LEU A 467 3.23 22.61 26.63
N PHE A 468 3.63 23.78 27.12
CA PHE A 468 2.87 24.57 28.08
C PHE A 468 2.59 25.98 27.55
N PRO A 469 1.37 26.52 27.70
CA PRO A 469 0.23 25.91 28.39
C PRO A 469 -0.46 24.82 27.56
N THR A 470 -0.88 23.75 28.24
CA THR A 470 -1.68 22.66 27.68
C THR A 470 -3.05 23.18 27.26
N SER A 471 -3.26 23.39 25.97
CA SER A 471 -4.61 23.59 25.43
C SER A 471 -5.40 22.28 25.51
N THR A 472 -6.73 22.36 25.62
CA THR A 472 -7.62 21.19 25.55
C THR A 472 -7.36 20.38 24.28
N ALA A 473 -7.08 21.05 23.16
CA ALA A 473 -6.68 20.44 21.90
C ALA A 473 -5.33 19.69 21.97
N GLY A 474 -4.34 20.20 22.69
CA GLY A 474 -3.05 19.53 22.89
C GLY A 474 -3.18 18.26 23.74
N ILE A 475 -4.01 18.30 24.78
CA ILE A 475 -4.34 17.12 25.60
C ILE A 475 -5.09 16.09 24.76
N PHE A 476 -6.10 16.52 23.99
CA PHE A 476 -6.86 15.65 23.10
C PHE A 476 -5.98 15.02 22.01
N PHE A 477 -5.08 15.78 21.40
CA PHE A 477 -4.09 15.29 20.43
C PHE A 477 -3.18 14.22 21.04
N ALA A 478 -2.61 14.46 22.23
CA ALA A 478 -1.75 13.50 22.90
C ALA A 478 -2.49 12.21 23.26
N LEU A 479 -3.69 12.33 23.86
CA LEU A 479 -4.54 11.20 24.21
C LEU A 479 -4.91 10.37 22.97
N LEU A 480 -5.34 11.02 21.90
CA LEU A 480 -5.76 10.34 20.68
C LEU A 480 -4.59 9.68 19.95
N THR A 481 -3.41 10.29 19.96
CA THR A 481 -2.18 9.69 19.41
C THR A 481 -1.78 8.43 20.19
N VAL A 482 -1.91 8.43 21.52
CA VAL A 482 -1.65 7.25 22.36
C VAL A 482 -2.71 6.15 22.12
N LEU A 483 -4.00 6.51 22.08
CA LEU A 483 -5.08 5.55 21.81
C LEU A 483 -4.97 4.93 20.41
N TYR A 484 -4.61 5.72 19.40
CA TYR A 484 -4.33 5.23 18.05
C TYR A 484 -3.11 4.30 18.04
N GLY A 485 -2.04 4.67 18.74
CA GLY A 485 -0.87 3.80 18.92
C GLY A 485 -1.22 2.45 19.54
N ILE A 486 -2.10 2.42 20.56
CA ILE A 486 -2.60 1.20 21.19
C ILE A 486 -3.46 0.37 20.21
N MET A 487 -4.33 1.02 19.43
CA MET A 487 -5.18 0.36 18.45
C MET A 487 -4.38 -0.43 17.41
N MET A 488 -3.25 0.10 16.95
CA MET A 488 -2.37 -0.55 15.98
C MET A 488 -1.71 -1.86 16.48
N PHE A 489 -1.78 -2.19 17.77
CA PHE A 489 -1.29 -3.47 18.32
C PHE A 489 -2.37 -4.56 18.39
N ALA A 490 -3.65 -4.23 18.17
CA ALA A 490 -4.72 -5.21 18.10
C ALA A 490 -4.93 -5.65 16.64
N SER A 491 -4.32 -6.77 16.23
CA SER A 491 -4.40 -7.28 14.85
C SER A 491 -5.83 -7.39 14.33
N SER A 492 -6.76 -7.88 15.17
CA SER A 492 -8.18 -7.96 14.84
C SER A 492 -8.83 -6.59 14.57
N TYR A 493 -8.38 -5.50 15.21
CA TYR A 493 -8.82 -4.15 14.83
C TYR A 493 -8.14 -3.69 13.54
N VAL A 494 -6.85 -3.97 13.33
CA VAL A 494 -6.12 -3.59 12.10
C VAL A 494 -6.74 -4.23 10.84
N GLU A 495 -7.31 -5.43 10.98
CA GLU A 495 -8.00 -6.17 9.90
C GLU A 495 -9.50 -5.78 9.80
N GLU A 496 -10.23 -5.78 10.92
CA GLU A 496 -11.71 -5.62 10.92
C GLU A 496 -12.21 -4.17 11.10
N GLU A 497 -11.36 -3.18 11.40
CA GLU A 497 -11.79 -1.77 11.55
C GLU A 497 -12.50 -1.24 10.29
N GLN A 498 -12.12 -1.74 9.11
CA GLN A 498 -12.83 -1.43 7.85
C GLN A 498 -14.31 -1.79 7.94
N HIS A 499 -14.67 -2.91 8.59
CA HIS A 499 -16.06 -3.38 8.67
C HIS A 499 -16.88 -2.39 9.48
N PHE A 500 -16.37 -1.91 10.62
CA PHE A 500 -17.08 -0.90 11.41
C PHE A 500 -17.32 0.39 10.61
N TRP A 501 -16.29 0.98 10.00
CA TRP A 501 -16.45 2.24 9.26
C TRP A 501 -17.25 2.08 7.97
N TYR A 502 -17.04 1.00 7.21
CA TYR A 502 -17.75 0.71 5.98
C TYR A 502 -19.22 0.39 6.25
N TRP A 503 -19.54 -0.48 7.21
CA TRP A 503 -20.94 -0.78 7.55
C TRP A 503 -21.62 0.38 8.24
N ALA A 504 -20.96 1.15 9.13
CA ALA A 504 -21.57 2.36 9.70
C ALA A 504 -21.83 3.43 8.63
N THR A 505 -20.96 3.55 7.63
CA THR A 505 -21.13 4.52 6.53
C THR A 505 -22.17 4.05 5.51
N SER A 506 -22.17 2.77 5.11
CA SER A 506 -23.20 2.15 4.26
C SER A 506 -24.56 2.03 4.96
N ALA A 507 -24.60 1.96 6.29
CA ALA A 507 -25.81 2.09 7.09
C ALA A 507 -26.19 3.55 7.40
N CYS A 508 -25.34 4.53 7.04
CA CYS A 508 -25.74 5.93 6.93
C CYS A 508 -26.28 6.22 5.51
N VAL A 509 -25.70 5.57 4.50
CA VAL A 509 -26.13 5.54 3.10
C VAL A 509 -27.03 4.32 2.86
N ILE A 510 -28.23 4.31 3.49
CA ILE A 510 -29.30 3.26 3.42
C ILE A 510 -29.92 3.16 1.99
N MET A 511 -29.06 3.13 0.97
CA MET A 511 -29.32 3.60 -0.39
C MET A 511 -28.58 2.74 -1.42
N THR A 512 -28.48 1.43 -1.19
CA THR A 512 -28.24 0.44 -2.26
C THR A 512 -29.43 0.33 -3.24
N HIS A 513 -30.47 1.14 -3.07
CA HIS A 513 -31.50 1.39 -4.08
C HIS A 513 -30.93 2.25 -5.23
N PRO A 514 -30.82 1.73 -6.47
CA PRO A 514 -30.11 2.39 -7.59
C PRO A 514 -30.48 3.86 -7.80
N VAL A 515 -31.77 4.19 -7.74
CA VAL A 515 -32.28 5.57 -7.91
C VAL A 515 -31.63 6.56 -6.94
N VAL A 516 -31.43 6.17 -5.68
CA VAL A 516 -30.96 7.09 -4.64
C VAL A 516 -29.43 7.24 -4.70
N LEU A 517 -28.71 6.14 -4.95
CA LEU A 517 -27.30 6.17 -5.30
C LEU A 517 -27.03 7.12 -6.47
N TRP A 518 -27.68 6.92 -7.62
CA TRP A 518 -27.47 7.75 -8.80
C TRP A 518 -27.94 9.20 -8.62
N SER A 519 -28.90 9.46 -7.73
CA SER A 519 -29.26 10.84 -7.33
C SER A 519 -28.11 11.54 -6.60
N LEU A 520 -27.49 10.88 -5.61
CA LEU A 520 -26.35 11.42 -4.86
C LEU A 520 -25.09 11.55 -5.74
N VAL A 521 -24.83 10.58 -6.62
CA VAL A 521 -23.77 10.66 -7.65
C VAL A 521 -24.00 11.88 -8.55
N SER A 522 -25.23 12.08 -9.04
CA SER A 522 -25.58 13.24 -9.88
C SER A 522 -25.37 14.57 -9.15
N ILE A 523 -25.80 14.68 -7.89
CA ILE A 523 -25.57 15.88 -7.06
C ILE A 523 -24.07 16.16 -6.89
N THR A 524 -23.27 15.12 -6.66
CA THR A 524 -21.81 15.21 -6.53
C THR A 524 -21.15 15.73 -7.81
N TYR A 525 -21.53 15.17 -8.97
CA TYR A 525 -21.05 15.63 -10.27
C TYR A 525 -21.52 17.06 -10.61
N ILE A 526 -22.75 17.44 -10.26
CA ILE A 526 -23.24 18.82 -10.42
C ILE A 526 -22.43 19.78 -9.55
N HIS A 527 -22.15 19.42 -8.30
CA HIS A 527 -21.36 20.26 -7.38
C HIS A 527 -19.95 20.52 -7.93
N ILE A 528 -19.22 19.47 -8.34
CA ILE A 528 -17.86 19.63 -8.86
C ILE A 528 -17.84 20.37 -10.21
N THR A 529 -18.85 20.17 -11.07
CA THR A 529 -19.02 20.94 -12.32
C THR A 529 -19.14 22.44 -12.03
N MET A 530 -19.97 22.82 -11.05
CA MET A 530 -20.14 24.22 -10.67
C MET A 530 -18.86 24.82 -10.07
N ARG A 531 -18.11 24.05 -9.26
CA ARG A 531 -16.80 24.44 -8.73
C ARG A 531 -15.78 24.70 -9.84
N ILE A 532 -15.53 23.73 -10.72
CA ILE A 532 -14.58 23.86 -11.83
C ILE A 532 -14.98 25.02 -12.75
N LYS A 533 -16.28 25.19 -13.03
CA LYS A 533 -16.82 26.34 -13.78
C LYS A 533 -16.44 27.66 -13.11
N THR A 534 -16.58 27.81 -11.79
CA THR A 534 -16.23 29.08 -11.11
C THR A 534 -14.75 29.43 -11.20
N HIS A 535 -13.85 28.43 -11.29
CA HIS A 535 -12.43 28.67 -11.53
C HIS A 535 -12.14 29.03 -12.98
N LEU A 536 -12.64 28.24 -13.93
CA LEU A 536 -12.39 28.43 -15.36
C LEU A 536 -13.04 29.70 -15.95
N THR A 537 -14.07 30.25 -15.29
CA THR A 537 -14.79 31.46 -15.71
C THR A 537 -14.42 32.72 -14.93
N ARG A 538 -13.41 32.64 -14.05
CA ARG A 538 -13.00 33.74 -13.17
C ARG A 538 -12.28 34.85 -13.95
N ARG A 539 -12.56 36.12 -13.60
CA ARG A 539 -11.89 37.34 -14.09
C ARG A 539 -11.80 37.48 -15.63
N PHE A 540 -12.86 37.17 -16.36
CA PHE A 540 -12.87 37.51 -17.79
C PHE A 540 -12.98 39.03 -18.00
N PRO A 541 -12.18 39.62 -18.90
CA PRO A 541 -12.34 41.02 -19.28
C PRO A 541 -13.71 41.22 -19.93
N ARG A 542 -14.37 42.36 -19.65
CA ARG A 542 -15.73 42.68 -20.13
C ARG A 542 -15.84 42.97 -21.64
N THR A 543 -14.78 42.67 -22.41
CA THR A 543 -14.76 42.79 -23.87
C THR A 543 -15.68 41.76 -24.53
N SER A 544 -15.99 41.95 -25.83
CA SER A 544 -16.74 40.97 -26.64
C SER A 544 -16.00 39.62 -26.72
N GLN A 545 -14.71 39.68 -27.03
CA GLN A 545 -13.82 38.52 -27.10
C GLN A 545 -13.70 37.80 -25.74
N GLY A 546 -13.64 38.55 -24.63
CA GLY A 546 -13.65 38.00 -23.28
C GLY A 546 -14.94 37.22 -22.99
N ARG A 547 -16.11 37.77 -23.34
CA ARG A 547 -17.39 37.06 -23.19
C ARG A 547 -17.49 35.79 -24.03
N GLN A 548 -17.05 35.81 -25.29
CA GLN A 548 -17.02 34.60 -26.13
C GLN A 548 -16.14 33.49 -25.53
N LEU A 549 -14.95 33.84 -25.08
CA LEU A 549 -14.00 32.91 -24.46
C LEU A 549 -14.51 32.37 -23.11
N GLN A 550 -15.27 33.17 -22.36
CA GLN A 550 -15.95 32.74 -21.13
C GLN A 550 -17.04 31.71 -21.44
N THR A 551 -17.89 31.94 -22.45
CA THR A 551 -18.92 30.99 -22.88
C THR A 551 -18.29 29.68 -23.38
N PHE A 552 -17.18 29.75 -24.13
CA PHE A 552 -16.42 28.58 -24.54
C PHE A 552 -15.87 27.78 -23.34
N ALA A 553 -15.29 28.45 -22.35
CA ALA A 553 -14.80 27.80 -21.12
C ALA A 553 -15.94 27.14 -20.32
N VAL A 554 -17.13 27.78 -20.23
CA VAL A 554 -18.33 27.16 -19.63
C VAL A 554 -18.71 25.88 -20.37
N GLY A 555 -18.86 25.94 -21.70
CA GLY A 555 -19.28 24.80 -22.51
C GLY A 555 -18.34 23.60 -22.38
N ASN A 556 -17.03 23.83 -22.43
CA ASN A 556 -16.03 22.78 -22.24
C ASN A 556 -16.03 22.21 -20.80
N THR A 557 -16.36 23.02 -19.78
CA THR A 557 -16.50 22.52 -18.40
C THR A 557 -17.65 21.52 -18.30
N PHE A 558 -18.84 21.89 -18.81
CA PHE A 558 -19.99 21.00 -18.79
C PHE A 558 -19.76 19.74 -19.63
N LEU A 559 -19.09 19.86 -20.79
CA LEU A 559 -18.73 18.71 -21.62
C LEU A 559 -17.78 17.75 -20.87
N LEU A 560 -16.71 18.27 -20.24
CA LEU A 560 -15.76 17.47 -19.47
C LEU A 560 -16.44 16.68 -18.34
N CYS A 561 -17.27 17.35 -17.53
CA CYS A 561 -17.95 16.70 -16.43
C CYS A 561 -19.08 15.76 -16.88
N ALA A 562 -19.74 16.04 -18.02
CA ALA A 562 -20.70 15.12 -18.63
C ALA A 562 -20.03 13.85 -19.18
N VAL A 563 -18.85 13.96 -19.79
CA VAL A 563 -18.04 12.81 -20.20
C VAL A 563 -17.60 11.98 -18.99
N ALA A 564 -17.23 12.63 -17.87
CA ALA A 564 -16.88 11.92 -16.63
C ALA A 564 -18.07 11.18 -16.00
N PHE A 565 -19.24 11.82 -15.95
CA PHE A 565 -20.47 11.17 -15.49
C PHE A 565 -20.88 10.00 -16.39
N LEU A 566 -20.84 10.18 -17.72
CA LEU A 566 -21.17 9.14 -18.69
C LEU A 566 -20.18 7.97 -18.63
N PHE A 567 -18.88 8.25 -18.45
CA PHE A 567 -17.88 7.22 -18.16
C PHE A 567 -18.28 6.41 -16.93
N LYS A 568 -18.59 7.03 -15.79
CA LYS A 568 -18.94 6.27 -14.58
C LYS A 568 -20.24 5.48 -14.73
N LEU A 569 -21.25 6.02 -15.41
CA LEU A 569 -22.47 5.26 -15.71
C LEU A 569 -22.19 4.05 -16.61
N SER A 570 -21.35 4.21 -17.63
CA SER A 570 -20.93 3.14 -18.56
C SER A 570 -19.99 2.11 -17.94
N PHE A 571 -19.15 2.52 -16.98
CA PHE A 571 -18.28 1.66 -16.19
C PHE A 571 -19.11 0.81 -15.22
N THR A 572 -19.95 1.44 -14.38
CA THR A 572 -20.80 0.73 -13.42
C THR A 572 -21.78 -0.23 -14.10
N ALA A 573 -22.26 0.07 -15.30
CA ALA A 573 -23.07 -0.86 -16.09
C ALA A 573 -22.37 -2.19 -16.43
N ARG A 574 -21.03 -2.24 -16.43
CA ARG A 574 -20.20 -3.43 -16.76
C ARG A 574 -19.52 -4.06 -15.54
N ASP A 575 -19.35 -3.27 -14.49
CA ASP A 575 -18.65 -3.58 -13.23
C ASP A 575 -19.65 -4.06 -12.15
N ALA A 576 -20.77 -3.34 -12.00
CA ALA A 576 -21.78 -3.58 -10.98
C ALA A 576 -23.20 -3.34 -11.56
N PRO A 577 -23.65 -4.18 -12.52
CA PRO A 577 -24.90 -3.95 -13.28
C PRO A 577 -26.15 -3.89 -12.39
N GLU A 578 -26.13 -4.54 -11.22
CA GLU A 578 -27.19 -4.45 -10.21
C GLU A 578 -27.40 -3.02 -9.69
N LEU A 579 -26.37 -2.19 -9.64
CA LEU A 579 -26.45 -0.79 -9.26
C LEU A 579 -27.05 0.10 -10.37
N VAL A 580 -27.36 -0.45 -11.54
CA VAL A 580 -27.98 0.26 -12.69
C VAL A 580 -29.34 -0.36 -13.09
N ARG A 581 -29.84 -1.33 -12.30
CA ARG A 581 -31.18 -1.95 -12.50
C ARG A 581 -32.27 -0.87 -12.52
N GLY A 582 -32.92 -0.71 -13.68
CA GLY A 582 -33.92 0.32 -13.95
C GLY A 582 -33.68 1.10 -15.26
N ALA A 583 -32.48 1.03 -15.84
CA ALA A 583 -32.22 1.53 -17.19
C ALA A 583 -32.97 0.71 -18.26
N SER A 584 -33.41 1.34 -19.35
CA SER A 584 -34.05 0.63 -20.47
C SER A 584 -33.01 -0.21 -21.24
N PRO A 585 -33.41 -1.32 -21.91
CA PRO A 585 -32.49 -2.15 -22.68
C PRO A 585 -31.70 -1.38 -23.75
N GLY A 586 -32.34 -0.41 -24.42
CA GLY A 586 -31.67 0.45 -25.40
C GLY A 586 -30.66 1.42 -24.76
N ALA A 587 -30.86 1.84 -23.52
CA ALA A 587 -29.89 2.66 -22.78
C ALA A 587 -28.69 1.81 -22.33
N MET A 588 -28.90 0.56 -21.89
CA MET A 588 -27.82 -0.38 -21.56
C MET A 588 -26.96 -0.69 -22.78
N ALA A 589 -27.57 -1.05 -23.91
CA ALA A 589 -26.85 -1.30 -25.16
C ALA A 589 -26.04 -0.07 -25.63
N PHE A 590 -26.57 1.15 -25.46
CA PHE A 590 -25.81 2.36 -25.71
C PHE A 590 -24.60 2.50 -24.77
N LEU A 591 -24.79 2.31 -23.45
CA LEU A 591 -23.72 2.39 -22.46
C LEU A 591 -22.62 1.33 -22.69
N GLU A 592 -22.97 0.13 -23.14
CA GLU A 592 -22.04 -0.95 -23.49
C GLU A 592 -21.26 -0.64 -24.78
N SER A 593 -21.87 0.04 -25.75
CA SER A 593 -21.21 0.44 -27.00
C SER A 593 -20.08 1.49 -26.83
N LEU A 594 -20.04 2.19 -25.70
CA LEU A 594 -19.06 3.24 -25.46
C LEU A 594 -17.65 2.67 -25.22
N ASN A 595 -16.63 3.39 -25.68
CA ASN A 595 -15.23 3.00 -25.43
C ASN A 595 -14.71 3.69 -24.15
N LEU A 596 -14.69 2.95 -23.04
CA LEU A 596 -14.29 3.45 -21.71
C LEU A 596 -12.89 4.11 -21.72
N VAL A 597 -11.92 3.48 -22.39
CA VAL A 597 -10.54 4.01 -22.51
C VAL A 597 -10.53 5.42 -23.12
N LYS A 598 -11.27 5.63 -24.22
CA LYS A 598 -11.38 6.94 -24.87
C LYS A 598 -12.05 7.96 -23.95
N LEU A 599 -13.11 7.58 -23.23
CA LEU A 599 -13.77 8.48 -22.28
C LEU A 599 -12.81 8.91 -21.15
N VAL A 600 -12.08 7.98 -20.52
CA VAL A 600 -11.13 8.33 -19.45
C VAL A 600 -9.99 9.22 -19.96
N ARG A 601 -9.44 8.93 -21.15
CA ARG A 601 -8.43 9.80 -21.78
C ARG A 601 -8.97 11.22 -22.02
N CYS A 602 -10.22 11.37 -22.46
CA CYS A 602 -10.86 12.69 -22.56
C CYS A 602 -10.96 13.41 -21.20
N ILE A 603 -11.24 12.69 -20.10
CA ILE A 603 -11.28 13.27 -18.75
C ILE A 603 -9.90 13.77 -18.32
N PHE A 604 -8.86 12.94 -18.48
CA PHE A 604 -7.49 13.29 -18.08
C PHE A 604 -6.91 14.44 -18.92
N ILE A 605 -7.11 14.42 -20.24
CA ILE A 605 -6.69 15.51 -21.14
C ILE A 605 -7.45 16.80 -20.78
N GLY A 606 -8.78 16.75 -20.66
CA GLY A 606 -9.59 17.93 -20.35
C GLY A 606 -9.26 18.53 -18.98
N SER A 607 -8.99 17.69 -17.98
CA SER A 607 -8.55 18.15 -16.66
C SER A 607 -7.16 18.82 -16.71
N THR A 608 -6.23 18.25 -17.47
CA THR A 608 -4.88 18.81 -17.64
C THR A 608 -4.91 20.15 -18.39
N VAL A 609 -5.71 20.25 -19.47
CA VAL A 609 -5.94 21.49 -20.21
C VAL A 609 -6.61 22.54 -19.32
N GLY A 610 -7.59 22.15 -18.50
CA GLY A 610 -8.25 23.02 -17.53
C GLY A 610 -7.30 23.58 -16.47
N VAL A 611 -6.43 22.74 -15.90
CA VAL A 611 -5.37 23.20 -14.98
C VAL A 611 -4.36 24.11 -15.66
N GLY A 612 -3.92 23.76 -16.87
CA GLY A 612 -3.03 24.59 -17.68
C GLY A 612 -3.61 25.98 -17.94
N TRP A 613 -4.91 26.06 -18.25
CA TRP A 613 -5.64 27.31 -18.43
C TRP A 613 -5.62 28.19 -17.17
N VAL A 614 -5.92 27.62 -16.00
CA VAL A 614 -5.90 28.38 -14.73
C VAL A 614 -4.50 28.91 -14.43
N VAL A 615 -3.46 28.07 -14.60
CA VAL A 615 -2.07 28.46 -14.35
C VAL A 615 -1.59 29.55 -15.31
N LEU A 616 -1.90 29.44 -16.61
CA LEU A 616 -1.55 30.45 -17.61
C LEU A 616 -2.25 31.78 -17.31
N ARG A 617 -3.54 31.75 -16.97
CA ARG A 617 -4.32 32.95 -16.60
C ARG A 617 -3.78 33.64 -15.36
N GLU A 618 -3.47 32.91 -14.30
CA GLU A 618 -2.95 33.52 -13.07
C GLU A 618 -1.53 34.11 -13.27
N ASN A 619 -0.69 33.47 -14.09
CA ASN A 619 0.64 34.01 -14.42
C ASN A 619 0.56 35.28 -15.29
N ALA A 620 -0.42 35.39 -16.18
CA ALA A 620 -0.59 36.53 -17.09
C ALA A 620 -1.02 37.84 -16.37
N GLU A 621 -1.67 37.75 -15.20
CA GLU A 621 -2.17 38.91 -14.45
C GLU A 621 -1.15 39.52 -13.45
N GLY A 622 0.06 38.96 -13.37
CA GLY A 622 1.17 39.50 -12.58
C GLY A 622 1.19 39.09 -11.09
N LYS A 623 2.37 39.22 -10.45
CA LYS A 623 2.64 38.73 -9.09
C LYS A 623 1.98 39.59 -8.00
N GLY A 624 0.66 39.49 -7.83
CA GLY A 624 -0.09 40.23 -6.82
C GLY A 624 -1.31 39.50 -6.26
N LYS A 625 -1.22 39.02 -5.01
CA LYS A 625 -2.35 38.54 -4.17
C LYS A 625 -3.15 37.31 -4.67
N SER A 626 -2.69 36.54 -5.66
CA SER A 626 -3.48 35.47 -6.29
C SER A 626 -3.20 34.03 -5.79
N GLY A 627 -1.97 33.73 -5.35
CA GLY A 627 -1.40 32.37 -5.28
C GLY A 627 -2.09 31.28 -4.46
N GLY A 628 -3.24 31.57 -3.83
CA GLY A 628 -4.13 30.57 -3.25
C GLY A 628 -5.13 29.97 -4.25
N LEU A 629 -5.45 30.69 -5.33
CA LEU A 629 -6.57 30.39 -6.23
C LEU A 629 -6.25 29.23 -7.19
N ILE A 630 -5.00 29.14 -7.67
CA ILE A 630 -4.47 27.92 -8.28
C ILE A 630 -4.68 26.69 -7.37
N VAL A 631 -4.49 26.81 -6.05
CA VAL A 631 -4.55 25.65 -5.13
C VAL A 631 -6.00 25.14 -5.02
N ASP A 632 -6.98 26.05 -4.91
CA ASP A 632 -8.40 25.70 -4.93
C ASP A 632 -8.80 24.97 -6.22
N ALA A 633 -8.35 25.48 -7.37
CA ALA A 633 -8.65 24.88 -8.67
C ALA A 633 -7.99 23.50 -8.83
N LEU A 634 -6.73 23.35 -8.40
CA LEU A 634 -6.02 22.07 -8.43
C LEU A 634 -6.70 21.01 -7.57
N HIS A 635 -7.25 21.39 -6.41
CA HIS A 635 -8.03 20.48 -5.57
C HIS A 635 -9.33 20.03 -6.24
N ASP A 636 -10.11 20.95 -6.84
CA ASP A 636 -11.35 20.59 -7.52
C ASP A 636 -11.10 19.74 -8.81
N PHE A 637 -10.00 19.97 -9.54
CA PHE A 637 -9.59 19.08 -10.64
C PHE A 637 -9.08 17.72 -10.18
N LEU A 638 -8.32 17.68 -9.07
CA LEU A 638 -7.90 16.42 -8.44
C LEU A 638 -9.13 15.61 -7.98
N ALA A 639 -10.12 16.25 -7.35
CA ALA A 639 -11.36 15.60 -6.95
C ALA A 639 -12.11 14.97 -8.15
N LEU A 640 -12.13 15.63 -9.33
CA LEU A 640 -12.71 15.02 -10.55
C LEU A 640 -11.95 13.75 -10.99
N ILE A 641 -10.61 13.74 -10.88
CA ILE A 641 -9.79 12.55 -11.17
C ILE A 641 -10.08 11.45 -10.15
N LEU A 642 -10.13 11.76 -8.85
CA LEU A 642 -10.44 10.79 -7.79
C LEU A 642 -11.85 10.19 -7.95
N LEU A 643 -12.85 11.01 -8.27
CA LEU A 643 -14.20 10.56 -8.65
C LEU A 643 -14.21 9.65 -9.89
N THR A 644 -13.24 9.82 -10.80
CA THR A 644 -13.05 8.94 -11.96
C THR A 644 -12.35 7.62 -11.57
N GLN A 645 -11.55 7.60 -10.50
CA GLN A 645 -10.83 6.40 -10.03
C GLN A 645 -11.52 5.63 -8.89
N THR A 646 -12.69 6.09 -8.42
CA THR A 646 -13.42 5.46 -7.30
C THR A 646 -14.65 4.68 -7.77
N ARG A 647 -15.00 3.58 -7.10
CA ARG A 647 -16.26 2.83 -7.32
C ARG A 647 -17.50 3.73 -7.15
N ALA A 648 -18.57 3.48 -7.92
CA ALA A 648 -19.73 4.39 -7.93
C ALA A 648 -20.50 4.47 -6.59
N SER A 649 -20.55 3.36 -5.86
CA SER A 649 -21.07 3.26 -4.47
C SER A 649 -20.44 4.28 -3.52
N ASN A 650 -19.16 4.59 -3.73
CA ASN A 650 -18.33 5.41 -2.86
C ASN A 650 -18.33 6.91 -3.24
N ILE A 651 -18.76 7.26 -4.45
CA ILE A 651 -18.81 8.65 -4.94
C ILE A 651 -19.62 9.60 -4.02
N PRO A 652 -20.77 9.22 -3.44
CA PRO A 652 -21.49 10.06 -2.47
C PRO A 652 -20.66 10.51 -1.27
N LEU A 653 -19.62 9.78 -0.87
CA LEU A 653 -18.76 10.15 0.26
C LEU A 653 -17.92 11.39 -0.05
N PHE A 654 -17.58 11.68 -1.31
CA PHE A 654 -16.91 12.93 -1.68
C PHE A 654 -17.80 14.16 -1.45
N LEU A 655 -19.13 14.02 -1.55
CA LEU A 655 -20.06 15.08 -1.17
C LEU A 655 -20.05 15.31 0.35
N LEU A 656 -20.00 14.23 1.14
CA LEU A 656 -19.84 14.31 2.60
C LEU A 656 -18.50 14.92 2.99
N PHE A 657 -17.39 14.49 2.39
CA PHE A 657 -16.05 15.06 2.62
C PHE A 657 -16.03 16.56 2.29
N ARG A 658 -16.75 16.97 1.24
CA ARG A 658 -16.88 18.38 0.87
C ARG A 658 -17.68 19.20 1.88
N LEU A 659 -18.74 18.64 2.45
CA LEU A 659 -19.49 19.26 3.55
C LEU A 659 -18.64 19.38 4.81
N GLN A 660 -17.96 18.29 5.21
CA GLN A 660 -17.03 18.28 6.35
C GLN A 660 -15.92 19.32 6.19
N GLN A 661 -15.30 19.41 5.01
CA GLN A 661 -14.28 20.42 4.69
C GLN A 661 -14.85 21.85 4.81
N HIS A 662 -16.09 22.09 4.35
CA HIS A 662 -16.73 23.38 4.50
C HIS A 662 -16.90 23.76 5.98
N TYR A 663 -17.48 22.90 6.81
CA TYR A 663 -17.66 23.18 8.23
C TYR A 663 -16.32 23.33 8.97
N LEU A 664 -15.30 22.54 8.63
CA LEU A 664 -13.95 22.68 9.20
C LEU A 664 -13.36 24.07 8.93
N THR A 665 -13.56 24.63 7.73
CA THR A 665 -13.11 26.01 7.43
C THR A 665 -13.89 27.08 8.19
N GLN A 666 -15.16 26.85 8.54
CA GLN A 666 -15.96 27.79 9.33
C GLN A 666 -15.58 27.80 10.81
N LEU A 667 -15.15 26.65 11.35
CA LEU A 667 -14.68 26.53 12.74
C LEU A 667 -13.36 27.26 12.99
N ASN A 668 -12.60 27.59 11.93
CA ASN A 668 -11.29 28.24 11.99
C ASN A 668 -10.34 27.64 13.08
N PRO A 669 -10.10 26.31 13.04
CA PRO A 669 -9.23 25.62 13.99
C PRO A 669 -7.80 26.17 13.97
N SER A 670 -7.07 26.01 15.07
CA SER A 670 -5.62 26.23 15.09
C SER A 670 -4.91 25.28 14.11
N PRO A 671 -3.69 25.60 13.64
CA PRO A 671 -2.96 24.74 12.70
C PRO A 671 -2.75 23.31 13.22
N ALA A 672 -2.66 23.11 14.53
CA ALA A 672 -2.54 21.79 15.15
C ALA A 672 -3.87 21.01 15.08
N GLU A 673 -4.98 21.62 15.48
CA GLU A 673 -6.32 21.03 15.37
C GLU A 673 -6.67 20.72 13.91
N HIS A 674 -6.40 21.64 12.98
CA HIS A 674 -6.63 21.44 11.56
C HIS A 674 -5.84 20.25 11.00
N THR A 675 -4.57 20.12 11.39
CA THR A 675 -3.70 19.03 10.94
C THR A 675 -4.18 17.69 11.52
N LEU A 676 -4.52 17.64 12.81
CA LEU A 676 -5.09 16.46 13.46
C LEU A 676 -6.39 16.03 12.80
N THR A 677 -7.38 16.92 12.71
CA THR A 677 -8.68 16.62 12.13
C THR A 677 -8.56 16.18 10.67
N SER A 678 -7.66 16.79 9.89
CA SER A 678 -7.42 16.35 8.50
C SER A 678 -6.74 14.99 8.41
N LEU A 679 -5.83 14.64 9.35
CA LEU A 679 -5.20 13.32 9.40
C LEU A 679 -6.22 12.23 9.77
N LEU A 680 -7.06 12.48 10.78
CA LEU A 680 -8.15 11.58 11.15
C LEU A 680 -9.10 11.37 9.97
N LEU A 681 -9.53 12.44 9.31
CA LEU A 681 -10.43 12.35 8.16
C LEU A 681 -9.77 11.64 6.97
N ALA A 682 -8.45 11.75 6.77
CA ALA A 682 -7.73 10.94 5.81
C ALA A 682 -7.83 9.44 6.14
N HIS A 683 -7.52 9.02 7.37
CA HIS A 683 -7.64 7.61 7.79
C HIS A 683 -9.09 7.10 7.76
N THR A 684 -10.05 7.83 8.35
CA THR A 684 -11.47 7.45 8.30
C THR A 684 -11.97 7.36 6.85
N SER A 685 -11.51 8.22 5.94
CA SER A 685 -11.88 8.13 4.53
C SER A 685 -11.28 6.94 3.79
N PHE A 686 -10.14 6.39 4.23
CA PHE A 686 -9.58 5.15 3.67
C PHE A 686 -10.53 3.98 3.94
N PHE A 687 -10.89 3.77 5.21
CA PHE A 687 -11.79 2.70 5.63
C PHE A 687 -13.24 2.92 5.18
N ALA A 688 -13.74 4.16 5.19
CA ALA A 688 -15.10 4.47 4.73
C ALA A 688 -15.31 4.23 3.23
N LEU A 689 -14.24 4.24 2.43
CA LEU A 689 -14.26 3.83 1.02
C LEU A 689 -14.17 2.29 0.84
N GLY A 690 -14.13 1.50 1.92
CA GLY A 690 -14.11 0.04 1.88
C GLY A 690 -12.73 -0.60 1.69
N ASN A 691 -11.64 0.14 1.96
CA ASN A 691 -10.28 -0.41 1.98
C ASN A 691 -9.89 -0.88 3.39
N SER A 692 -8.90 -1.78 3.49
CA SER A 692 -8.22 -2.13 4.75
C SER A 692 -6.70 -2.19 4.58
N ASN A 693 -6.02 -2.57 5.65
CA ASN A 693 -4.60 -2.89 5.65
C ASN A 693 -4.30 -4.26 5.00
N ALA A 694 -5.33 -5.04 4.61
CA ALA A 694 -5.17 -6.31 3.90
C ALA A 694 -4.89 -6.08 2.41
N ILE A 695 -3.93 -6.84 1.85
CA ILE A 695 -3.58 -6.78 0.41
C ILE A 695 -4.79 -7.13 -0.46
N SER A 696 -5.65 -8.05 -0.03
CA SER A 696 -6.89 -8.42 -0.72
C SER A 696 -8.01 -7.37 -0.68
N SER A 697 -7.78 -6.20 -0.08
CA SER A 697 -8.67 -5.03 -0.23
C SER A 697 -8.26 -4.11 -1.39
N ILE A 698 -7.11 -4.34 -2.02
CA ILE A 698 -6.63 -3.54 -3.15
C ILE A 698 -7.52 -3.77 -4.37
N ASP A 699 -8.25 -2.74 -4.81
CA ASP A 699 -9.12 -2.74 -5.97
C ASP A 699 -8.32 -2.52 -7.27
N LEU A 700 -8.11 -3.59 -8.04
CA LEU A 700 -7.48 -3.52 -9.36
C LEU A 700 -8.43 -3.01 -10.45
N SER A 701 -9.75 -3.14 -10.28
CA SER A 701 -10.73 -2.85 -11.34
C SER A 701 -10.73 -1.37 -11.78
N ASN A 702 -10.32 -0.46 -10.88
CA ASN A 702 -10.12 0.95 -11.24
C ASN A 702 -8.71 1.27 -11.79
N ALA A 703 -7.69 0.43 -11.59
CA ALA A 703 -6.30 0.70 -11.97
C ALA A 703 -6.04 0.76 -13.50
N TYR A 704 -6.92 0.16 -14.30
CA TYR A 704 -6.79 0.12 -15.76
C TYR A 704 -7.54 1.25 -16.49
N ASN A 705 -8.16 2.17 -15.74
CA ASN A 705 -8.96 3.26 -16.31
C ASN A 705 -8.14 4.18 -17.23
N GLY A 706 -8.35 4.04 -18.55
CA GLY A 706 -7.67 4.81 -19.60
C GLY A 706 -6.40 4.16 -20.18
N VAL A 707 -5.98 3.02 -19.62
CA VAL A 707 -4.89 2.18 -20.12
C VAL A 707 -5.43 1.24 -21.20
N SER A 708 -4.62 0.93 -22.23
CA SER A 708 -5.02 0.04 -23.35
C SER A 708 -3.86 -0.79 -23.90
N GLY A 709 -2.80 -0.95 -23.11
CA GLY A 709 -1.57 -1.64 -23.44
C GLY A 709 -0.74 -1.73 -22.16
N TYR A 710 0.19 -2.69 -22.10
CA TYR A 710 1.00 -2.94 -20.91
C TYR A 710 1.80 -1.68 -20.52
N ASN A 711 1.51 -1.15 -19.32
CA ASN A 711 2.18 0.03 -18.75
C ASN A 711 2.11 -0.03 -17.23
N ILE A 712 3.03 -0.79 -16.62
CA ILE A 712 3.07 -1.04 -15.17
C ILE A 712 3.14 0.25 -14.34
N VAL A 713 3.83 1.29 -14.81
CA VAL A 713 3.93 2.59 -14.11
C VAL A 713 2.58 3.33 -14.15
N GLY A 714 1.85 3.25 -15.27
CA GLY A 714 0.52 3.82 -15.40
C GLY A 714 -0.50 3.11 -14.52
N VAL A 715 -0.51 1.78 -14.55
CA VAL A 715 -1.39 0.95 -13.71
C VAL A 715 -1.07 1.18 -12.24
N GLY A 716 0.20 1.16 -11.81
CA GLY A 716 0.59 1.39 -10.42
C GLY A 716 0.22 2.79 -9.89
N VAL A 717 0.30 3.84 -10.72
CA VAL A 717 -0.17 5.18 -10.33
C VAL A 717 -1.68 5.23 -10.22
N LEU A 718 -2.43 4.63 -11.15
CA LEU A 718 -3.90 4.60 -11.09
C LEU A 718 -4.40 3.73 -9.93
N LEU A 719 -3.75 2.60 -9.65
CA LEU A 719 -3.97 1.73 -8.49
C LEU A 719 -3.80 2.53 -7.18
N PHE A 720 -2.72 3.32 -7.08
CA PHE A 720 -2.51 4.20 -5.93
C PHE A 720 -3.59 5.30 -5.82
N LEU A 721 -3.96 5.94 -6.93
CA LEU A 721 -5.00 6.96 -6.94
C LEU A 721 -6.40 6.42 -6.60
N ALA A 722 -6.72 5.18 -6.96
CA ALA A 722 -7.97 4.51 -6.65
C ALA A 722 -8.07 4.13 -5.16
N ASN A 723 -7.10 3.36 -4.67
CA ASN A 723 -7.14 2.78 -3.33
C ASN A 723 -6.90 3.82 -2.21
N TRP A 724 -6.11 4.87 -2.48
CA TRP A 724 -5.88 5.97 -1.52
C TRP A 724 -6.67 7.25 -1.84
N ALA A 725 -7.77 7.15 -2.61
CA ALA A 725 -8.52 8.32 -3.06
C ALA A 725 -8.99 9.25 -1.93
N GLY A 726 -9.51 8.71 -0.84
CA GLY A 726 -9.91 9.45 0.37
C GLY A 726 -8.74 10.18 1.04
N PRO A 727 -7.67 9.46 1.45
CA PRO A 727 -6.45 10.07 1.98
C PRO A 727 -5.85 11.17 1.09
N ILE A 728 -5.84 10.97 -0.24
CA ILE A 728 -5.34 11.97 -1.20
C ILE A 728 -6.24 13.22 -1.21
N TYR A 729 -7.56 13.05 -1.20
CA TYR A 729 -8.52 14.14 -1.08
C TYR A 729 -8.28 14.96 0.19
N TRP A 730 -8.18 14.30 1.35
CA TRP A 730 -7.99 14.97 2.64
C TRP A 730 -6.61 15.60 2.82
N THR A 731 -5.56 14.99 2.26
CA THR A 731 -4.23 15.60 2.20
C THR A 731 -4.27 16.92 1.41
N SER A 732 -4.95 16.92 0.27
CA SER A 732 -5.16 18.13 -0.55
C SER A 732 -6.01 19.19 0.15
N ALA A 733 -7.11 18.76 0.81
CA ALA A 733 -7.98 19.64 1.60
C ALA A 733 -7.26 20.25 2.83
N SER A 734 -6.37 19.50 3.46
CA SER A 734 -5.57 19.96 4.60
C SER A 734 -4.68 21.14 4.23
N VAL A 735 -3.95 21.03 3.11
CA VAL A 735 -3.09 22.09 2.58
C VAL A 735 -3.87 23.37 2.29
N LEU A 736 -5.10 23.27 1.77
CA LEU A 736 -5.97 24.43 1.57
C LEU A 736 -6.29 25.15 2.89
N GLY A 737 -6.78 24.44 3.91
CA GLY A 737 -7.14 25.03 5.19
C GLY A 737 -5.94 25.69 5.91
N LEU A 738 -4.77 25.04 5.90
CA LEU A 738 -3.53 25.63 6.44
C LEU A 738 -3.12 26.92 5.69
N LEU A 739 -3.28 26.96 4.37
CA LEU A 739 -3.00 28.15 3.57
C LEU A 739 -3.99 29.29 3.85
N ASP A 740 -5.25 28.99 4.17
CA ASP A 740 -6.26 30.00 4.53
C ASP A 740 -6.09 30.53 5.97
N ALA A 741 -5.76 29.67 6.95
CA ALA A 741 -5.35 30.11 8.28
C ALA A 741 -4.11 31.04 8.22
N ALA A 742 -3.15 30.72 7.34
CA ALA A 742 -2.00 31.55 7.04
C ALA A 742 -2.32 32.84 6.24
N ARG A 743 -3.53 33.00 5.71
CA ARG A 743 -4.04 34.26 5.12
C ARG A 743 -4.79 35.10 6.17
N TRP A 744 -5.62 34.47 7.00
CA TRP A 744 -6.38 35.13 8.07
C TRP A 744 -5.49 35.85 9.09
N SER A 745 -4.41 35.19 9.50
CA SER A 745 -3.35 35.79 10.35
C SER A 745 -2.71 37.03 9.72
N ARG A 746 -2.45 37.03 8.41
CA ARG A 746 -1.95 38.21 7.66
C ARG A 746 -3.00 39.30 7.51
N GLY A 747 -4.26 38.94 7.25
CA GLY A 747 -5.38 39.89 7.14
C GLY A 747 -5.60 40.65 8.44
N SER A 748 -5.65 39.96 9.57
CA SER A 748 -5.79 40.59 10.90
C SER A 748 -4.59 41.45 11.29
N ALA A 749 -3.37 41.07 10.91
CA ALA A 749 -2.18 41.91 11.11
C ALA A 749 -2.22 43.20 10.28
N ALA A 750 -2.61 43.12 9.00
CA ALA A 750 -2.80 44.28 8.14
C ALA A 750 -3.94 45.19 8.64
N LEU A 751 -5.05 44.61 9.13
CA LEU A 751 -6.16 45.38 9.71
C LEU A 751 -5.71 46.14 10.98
N ARG A 752 -4.96 45.47 11.87
CA ARG A 752 -4.33 46.11 13.06
C ARG A 752 -3.32 47.19 12.70
N ARG A 753 -2.72 47.14 11.51
CA ARG A 753 -1.85 48.21 10.98
C ARG A 753 -2.69 49.41 10.51
N VAL A 754 -3.69 49.19 9.66
CA VAL A 754 -4.58 50.26 9.15
C VAL A 754 -5.37 50.94 10.28
N MET A 755 -5.79 50.19 11.30
CA MET A 755 -6.44 50.77 12.50
C MET A 755 -5.48 51.69 13.27
N ARG A 756 -4.23 51.29 13.48
CA ARG A 756 -3.21 52.13 14.12
C ARG A 756 -2.81 53.33 13.26
N GLU A 757 -2.73 53.19 11.94
CA GLU A 757 -2.51 54.32 11.03
C GLU A 757 -3.66 55.34 11.11
N LYS A 758 -4.92 54.90 11.23
CA LYS A 758 -6.09 55.79 11.45
C LYS A 758 -6.11 56.44 12.84
N GLU A 759 -5.70 55.73 13.88
CA GLU A 759 -5.56 56.34 15.21
C GLU A 759 -4.41 57.36 15.24
N LEU A 760 -3.32 57.09 14.53
CA LEU A 760 -2.20 58.03 14.36
C LEU A 760 -2.64 59.28 13.58
N GLU A 761 -3.51 59.16 12.56
CA GLU A 761 -4.10 60.33 11.90
C GLU A 761 -4.99 61.15 12.84
N LYS A 762 -5.86 60.51 13.62
CA LYS A 762 -6.65 61.20 14.67
C LYS A 762 -5.75 61.93 15.67
N TRP A 763 -4.65 61.29 16.12
CA TRP A 763 -3.68 61.92 17.01
C TRP A 763 -2.96 63.11 16.36
N LYS A 764 -2.59 63.02 15.07
CA LYS A 764 -2.06 64.15 14.28
C LYS A 764 -3.08 65.27 14.08
N GLU A 765 -4.37 64.99 14.18
CA GLU A 765 -5.45 65.98 14.10
C GLU A 765 -5.67 66.69 15.45
N VAL A 766 -5.53 65.96 16.57
CA VAL A 766 -5.44 66.53 17.93
C VAL A 766 -4.19 67.40 18.07
N GLN A 767 -3.01 66.92 17.66
CA GLN A 767 -1.77 67.73 17.65
C GLN A 767 -1.89 69.00 16.79
N ARG A 768 -2.61 68.95 15.65
CA ARG A 768 -2.87 70.15 14.84
C ARG A 768 -3.79 71.16 15.53
N ARG A 769 -4.72 70.71 16.39
CA ARG A 769 -5.51 71.59 17.27
C ARG A 769 -4.67 72.18 18.39
N ASP A 770 -3.84 71.36 19.04
CA ASP A 770 -3.03 71.81 20.18
C ASP A 770 -1.89 72.75 19.74
N ALA A 771 -1.31 72.55 18.55
CA ALA A 771 -0.34 73.46 17.94
C ALA A 771 -0.92 74.86 17.66
N ALA A 772 -2.22 74.96 17.34
CA ALA A 772 -2.92 76.24 17.23
C ALA A 772 -3.15 76.93 18.60
N SER A 773 -2.88 76.25 19.72
CA SER A 773 -3.01 76.77 21.08
C SER A 773 -1.66 77.11 21.77
N GLY A 774 -0.54 77.02 21.05
CA GLY A 774 0.77 77.47 21.54
C GLY A 774 1.38 76.59 22.64
N LYS A 775 1.23 75.27 22.54
CA LYS A 775 1.91 74.30 23.43
C LYS A 775 2.89 73.44 22.64
N ASP A 776 4.18 73.65 22.89
CA ASP A 776 5.24 72.82 22.30
C ASP A 776 5.31 71.44 22.97
N CYS A 777 5.21 70.39 22.15
CA CYS A 777 5.57 69.02 22.54
C CYS A 777 6.42 68.38 21.43
N TYR A 778 7.72 68.22 21.70
CA TYR A 778 8.58 67.29 20.97
C TYR A 778 8.29 65.86 21.40
N LEU A 779 8.27 64.92 20.44
CA LEU A 779 8.93 63.61 20.55
C LEU A 779 8.91 62.87 19.20
N SER A 780 9.93 62.07 18.95
CA SER A 780 10.20 61.39 17.67
C SER A 780 9.42 60.09 17.51
N ALA A 781 9.17 59.70 16.25
CA ALA A 781 8.76 58.36 15.89
C ALA A 781 9.95 57.59 15.32
N GLU A 782 10.17 56.35 15.78
CA GLU A 782 11.09 55.40 15.15
C GLU A 782 10.37 54.12 14.72
N ASP A 783 10.52 53.78 13.44
CA ASP A 783 10.10 52.53 12.82
C ASP A 783 11.23 51.49 12.95
N SER A 784 10.96 50.29 13.48
CA SER A 784 11.86 49.15 13.31
C SER A 784 11.23 47.77 13.61
N HIS A 785 10.35 47.27 12.73
CA HIS A 785 10.13 45.81 12.54
C HIS A 785 9.15 45.51 11.39
N ASP A 786 9.62 44.96 10.26
CA ASP A 786 8.99 43.83 9.51
C ASP A 786 9.77 43.46 8.21
N GLN A 787 10.84 42.65 8.33
CA GLN A 787 11.47 42.00 7.16
C GLN A 787 11.63 40.46 7.27
N GLY A 788 11.19 39.84 8.37
CA GLY A 788 11.40 38.40 8.61
C GLY A 788 10.45 37.45 7.85
N HIS A 789 9.23 37.87 7.52
CA HIS A 789 8.14 36.93 7.20
C HIS A 789 8.00 36.45 5.74
N ARG A 790 8.90 36.84 4.82
CA ARG A 790 8.79 36.43 3.40
C ARG A 790 9.44 35.08 3.04
N LYS A 791 10.45 34.59 3.78
CA LYS A 791 11.27 33.45 3.31
C LYS A 791 10.70 32.04 3.59
N THR A 792 9.89 31.82 4.63
CA THR A 792 9.39 30.47 4.99
C THR A 792 8.25 29.96 4.09
N ASN A 793 7.36 30.86 3.64
CA ASN A 793 6.16 30.48 2.87
C ASN A 793 6.43 30.10 1.40
N ALA A 794 7.62 30.43 0.87
CA ALA A 794 8.03 30.00 -0.47
C ALA A 794 8.25 28.48 -0.54
N GLY A 795 8.72 27.86 0.56
CA GLY A 795 8.95 26.42 0.65
C GLY A 795 7.68 25.60 0.41
N TYR A 796 6.68 25.73 1.27
CA TYR A 796 5.42 24.97 1.16
C TYR A 796 4.73 25.12 -0.20
N LEU A 797 4.68 26.34 -0.75
CA LEU A 797 4.07 26.58 -2.06
C LEU A 797 4.93 26.00 -3.21
N HIS A 798 6.25 25.96 -3.07
CA HIS A 798 7.14 25.32 -4.04
C HIS A 798 7.01 23.79 -3.97
N THR A 799 7.02 23.19 -2.78
CA THR A 799 6.87 21.75 -2.57
C THR A 799 5.52 21.26 -3.08
N PHE A 800 4.42 21.94 -2.77
CA PHE A 800 3.09 21.62 -3.31
C PHE A 800 3.05 21.73 -4.85
N LYS A 801 3.59 22.81 -5.41
CA LYS A 801 3.68 22.98 -6.88
C LYS A 801 4.56 21.92 -7.54
N MET A 802 5.58 21.39 -6.86
CA MET A 802 6.39 20.28 -7.36
C MET A 802 5.59 18.98 -7.36
N HIS A 803 4.97 18.59 -6.24
CA HIS A 803 4.20 17.34 -6.16
C HIS A 803 3.04 17.31 -7.15
N VAL A 804 2.26 18.39 -7.24
CA VAL A 804 1.16 18.47 -8.21
C VAL A 804 1.67 18.52 -9.65
N LYS A 805 2.79 19.20 -9.94
CA LYS A 805 3.43 19.10 -11.27
C LYS A 805 3.84 17.68 -11.59
N THR A 806 4.45 16.95 -10.66
CA THR A 806 4.88 15.56 -10.89
C THR A 806 3.67 14.68 -11.20
N VAL A 807 2.59 14.75 -10.42
CA VAL A 807 1.36 13.98 -10.69
C VAL A 807 0.75 14.32 -12.06
N PHE A 808 0.64 15.61 -12.42
CA PHE A 808 0.09 16.00 -13.73
C PHE A 808 1.03 15.71 -14.91
N ILE A 809 2.35 15.78 -14.73
CA ILE A 809 3.34 15.45 -15.77
C ILE A 809 3.37 13.94 -16.01
N LEU A 810 3.31 13.12 -14.96
CA LEU A 810 3.19 11.66 -15.08
C LEU A 810 1.89 11.28 -15.80
N ALA A 811 0.74 11.83 -15.38
CA ALA A 811 -0.54 11.61 -16.06
C ALA A 811 -0.50 12.03 -17.55
N LEU A 812 0.14 13.15 -17.89
CA LEU A 812 0.26 13.62 -19.27
C LEU A 812 1.22 12.77 -20.12
N ALA A 813 2.35 12.33 -19.55
CA ALA A 813 3.32 11.46 -20.23
C ALA A 813 2.73 10.08 -20.55
N MET A 814 1.94 9.51 -19.63
CA MET A 814 1.23 8.25 -19.83
C MET A 814 0.15 8.34 -20.92
N VAL A 815 -0.61 9.44 -20.96
CA VAL A 815 -1.70 9.64 -21.95
C VAL A 815 -1.18 9.90 -23.37
N THR A 816 0.04 10.43 -23.51
CA THR A 816 0.65 10.77 -24.81
C THR A 816 1.56 9.69 -25.39
N GLY A 817 1.86 8.61 -24.64
CA GLY A 817 2.77 7.55 -25.07
C GLY A 817 4.25 7.96 -25.12
N LEU A 818 4.60 9.16 -24.67
CA LEU A 818 5.97 9.70 -24.73
C LEU A 818 6.96 9.01 -23.77
N ALA A 819 6.51 8.06 -22.96
CA ALA A 819 7.35 7.29 -22.04
C ALA A 819 8.13 6.12 -22.69
N SER A 820 7.88 5.79 -23.96
CA SER A 820 8.50 4.61 -24.62
C SER A 820 9.70 4.90 -25.53
N ALA A 821 10.22 6.13 -25.57
CA ALA A 821 11.29 6.51 -26.51
C ALA A 821 12.30 7.53 -25.95
N ALA A 822 13.09 7.13 -24.94
CA ALA A 822 14.34 7.80 -24.59
C ALA A 822 15.31 6.81 -23.92
N PRO A 823 16.49 6.53 -24.50
CA PRO A 823 17.60 5.93 -23.76
C PRO A 823 18.02 6.84 -22.61
N ALA A 824 18.52 6.28 -21.50
CA ALA A 824 18.91 7.04 -20.31
C ALA A 824 20.19 7.90 -20.48
N GLU A 825 20.75 7.95 -21.69
CA GLU A 825 21.99 8.65 -22.05
C GLU A 825 21.71 9.81 -23.02
N ASP A 826 21.02 10.86 -22.56
CA ASP A 826 21.22 12.26 -23.03
C ASP A 826 20.27 13.24 -22.30
N LEU A 827 20.66 13.65 -21.08
CA LEU A 827 20.03 14.78 -20.37
C LEU A 827 21.02 15.98 -20.36
N PRO A 828 20.70 17.11 -21.03
CA PRO A 828 21.66 18.21 -21.18
C PRO A 828 21.97 18.89 -19.83
N THR A 829 23.26 19.07 -19.57
CA THR A 829 23.84 19.56 -18.31
C THR A 829 23.57 21.04 -18.05
N GLY A 830 22.37 21.36 -17.57
CA GLY A 830 21.91 22.72 -17.22
C GLY A 830 22.55 23.38 -15.98
N THR A 831 23.84 23.14 -15.69
CA THR A 831 24.50 23.61 -14.45
C THR A 831 25.08 25.03 -14.51
N THR A 832 25.05 25.69 -15.68
CA THR A 832 25.74 26.98 -15.89
C THR A 832 24.95 28.23 -15.46
N LYS A 833 23.63 28.15 -15.26
CA LYS A 833 22.80 29.32 -14.86
C LYS A 833 22.64 29.54 -13.36
N ILE A 834 23.03 28.59 -12.51
CA ILE A 834 22.94 28.73 -11.04
C ILE A 834 24.19 29.40 -10.45
N LYS A 835 25.38 29.17 -11.03
CA LYS A 835 26.65 29.76 -10.56
C LYS A 835 26.69 31.30 -10.63
N ASN A 836 25.96 31.92 -11.55
CA ASN A 836 25.95 33.38 -11.72
C ASN A 836 24.97 34.11 -10.79
N VAL A 837 24.08 33.41 -10.08
CA VAL A 837 23.21 34.01 -9.06
C VAL A 837 23.89 33.98 -7.68
N ILE A 838 24.65 32.92 -7.39
CA ILE A 838 25.33 32.72 -6.09
C ILE A 838 26.54 33.68 -5.92
N ARG A 839 27.12 34.21 -7.01
CA ARG A 839 28.30 35.09 -6.94
C ARG A 839 28.00 36.57 -6.61
N ALA A 840 26.74 36.93 -6.41
CA ALA A 840 26.32 38.33 -6.19
C ALA A 840 26.00 38.71 -4.73
N GLU A 841 25.87 37.74 -3.81
CA GLU A 841 25.55 37.98 -2.38
C GLU A 841 26.75 37.75 -1.42
N ALA A 842 27.98 37.75 -1.93
CA ALA A 842 29.17 37.31 -1.17
C ALA A 842 30.10 38.42 -0.65
N ASN A 843 29.79 39.71 -0.86
CA ASN A 843 30.64 40.84 -0.43
C ASN A 843 29.86 41.88 0.40
N ALA A 844 29.64 41.58 1.67
CA ALA A 844 29.44 42.55 2.75
C ALA A 844 29.78 41.86 4.08
N GLN A 845 30.95 42.16 4.66
CA GLN A 845 31.30 41.70 6.00
C GLN A 845 30.97 42.82 6.98
N HIS A 846 30.09 42.56 7.95
CA HIS A 846 29.87 43.43 9.10
C HIS A 846 30.25 42.68 10.37
N THR A 847 31.04 43.31 11.24
CA THR A 847 31.38 42.80 12.57
C THR A 847 30.60 43.57 13.63
N CYS A 848 30.08 42.84 14.62
CA CYS A 848 29.29 43.37 15.73
C CYS A 848 29.80 42.76 17.05
N THR A 849 29.84 43.56 18.11
CA THR A 849 30.26 43.11 19.45
C THR A 849 29.23 43.54 20.50
N THR A 850 29.14 42.77 21.59
CA THR A 850 28.16 42.91 22.70
C THR A 850 28.82 42.97 24.06
N TYR A 851 28.16 43.66 25.01
CA TYR A 851 28.45 43.68 26.45
C TYR A 851 27.11 43.59 27.23
N ASP A 852 27.12 43.32 28.55
CA ASP A 852 25.98 42.72 29.28
C ASP A 852 25.03 43.68 30.05
N TYR A 853 23.76 43.24 30.23
CA TYR A 853 22.63 43.96 30.86
C TYR A 853 22.05 43.13 32.03
N LEU A 854 21.65 43.77 33.14
CA LEU A 854 20.89 43.13 34.23
C LEU A 854 19.55 43.84 34.48
N GLY A 855 18.51 43.06 34.81
CA GLY A 855 17.11 43.49 34.78
C GLY A 855 16.63 44.39 35.93
N TRP A 856 15.32 44.68 35.92
CA TRP A 856 14.62 45.58 36.83
C TRP A 856 14.54 45.06 38.27
N ILE A 857 14.53 45.98 39.25
CA ILE A 857 14.35 45.69 40.69
C ILE A 857 13.24 46.59 41.24
N ASP A 858 12.21 45.99 41.83
CA ASP A 858 11.16 46.71 42.58
C ASP A 858 11.61 46.98 44.03
N MET A 859 11.42 48.21 44.53
CA MET A 859 11.58 48.56 45.95
C MET A 859 10.57 49.61 46.40
N GLU A 860 10.24 49.58 47.69
CA GLU A 860 9.32 50.49 48.37
C GLU A 860 10.06 51.63 49.09
N CYS A 861 9.54 52.86 48.98
CA CYS A 861 10.05 54.04 49.69
C CYS A 861 8.95 54.74 50.53
N ASP A 862 9.18 54.84 51.85
CA ASP A 862 8.28 55.50 52.81
C ASP A 862 8.54 57.02 52.90
N TYR A 863 7.48 57.78 53.22
CA TYR A 863 7.36 59.23 52.93
C TYR A 863 7.00 60.07 54.17
N ASN A 864 7.68 59.82 55.29
CA ASN A 864 7.58 60.63 56.51
C ASN A 864 8.80 61.52 56.70
N ASP A 865 8.78 62.73 56.12
CA ASP A 865 9.40 63.94 56.66
C ASP A 865 8.92 65.17 55.86
N GLY A 866 8.27 66.12 56.54
CA GLY A 866 7.54 67.20 55.90
C GLY A 866 8.37 68.45 55.61
N ILE A 867 9.01 68.53 54.44
CA ILE A 867 9.36 69.77 53.71
C ILE A 867 9.32 69.48 52.20
N GLY A 868 8.58 70.29 51.42
CA GLY A 868 8.69 70.36 49.95
C GLY A 868 8.25 69.11 49.17
N MET A 869 6.96 69.04 48.79
CA MET A 869 6.46 68.02 47.86
C MET A 869 7.05 68.20 46.45
N HIS A 870 8.13 67.48 46.14
CA HIS A 870 8.42 66.74 44.89
C HIS A 870 9.91 66.36 44.73
N THR A 871 10.83 67.07 45.39
CA THR A 871 12.27 66.91 45.17
C THR A 871 12.93 65.80 46.00
N GLY A 872 12.61 65.70 47.30
CA GLY A 872 13.35 64.84 48.25
C GLY A 872 13.33 63.33 47.96
N ALA A 873 12.28 62.79 47.33
CA ALA A 873 12.24 61.37 46.96
C ALA A 873 13.07 61.06 45.70
N HIS A 874 13.13 62.00 44.75
CA HIS A 874 13.95 61.86 43.54
C HIS A 874 15.44 61.81 43.91
N GLU A 875 15.84 62.58 44.92
CA GLU A 875 17.21 62.69 45.42
C GLU A 875 17.67 61.41 46.14
N LYS A 876 16.82 60.82 47.01
CA LYS A 876 17.10 59.50 47.62
C LYS A 876 17.21 58.39 46.57
N CYS A 877 16.31 58.40 45.57
CA CYS A 877 16.30 57.43 44.48
C CYS A 877 17.59 57.50 43.62
N ALA A 878 17.97 58.72 43.21
CA ALA A 878 19.18 58.97 42.44
C ALA A 878 20.47 58.62 43.20
N THR A 879 20.53 58.93 44.50
CA THR A 879 21.68 58.58 45.36
C THR A 879 21.87 57.06 45.47
N TYR A 880 20.79 56.28 45.37
CA TYR A 880 20.86 54.82 45.39
C TYR A 880 21.27 54.22 44.03
N CYS A 881 20.72 54.73 42.91
CA CYS A 881 21.19 54.33 41.57
C CYS A 881 22.69 54.65 41.38
N ALA A 882 23.15 55.80 41.87
CA ALA A 882 24.58 56.18 41.82
C ALA A 882 25.49 55.18 42.56
N LYS A 883 25.05 54.63 43.71
CA LYS A 883 25.79 53.58 44.44
C LYS A 883 25.80 52.22 43.74
N LEU A 884 24.81 51.92 42.90
CA LEU A 884 24.78 50.72 42.06
C LEU A 884 25.64 50.86 40.80
N GLY A 885 25.96 52.10 40.40
CA GLY A 885 26.63 52.45 39.16
C GLY A 885 28.09 52.92 39.29
N ASP A 886 28.80 52.61 40.38
CA ASP A 886 30.22 52.96 40.54
C ASP A 886 31.07 52.34 39.41
N GLY A 887 31.35 53.15 38.36
CA GLY A 887 32.07 52.76 37.15
C GLY A 887 31.28 52.77 35.84
N VAL A 888 29.97 53.08 35.83
CA VAL A 888 29.12 53.07 34.62
C VAL A 888 28.55 54.48 34.32
N PRO A 889 28.93 55.16 33.21
CA PRO A 889 28.64 56.59 33.01
C PRO A 889 27.17 57.01 32.92
N ASP A 890 26.24 56.09 32.62
CA ASP A 890 24.85 56.42 32.26
C ASP A 890 23.81 56.10 33.37
N CYS A 891 24.22 55.57 34.51
CA CYS A 891 23.31 55.02 35.53
C CYS A 891 22.82 56.07 36.57
N TYR A 892 22.45 57.27 36.10
CA TYR A 892 22.10 58.43 36.96
C TYR A 892 20.64 58.91 36.90
N ASP A 893 19.86 58.55 35.86
CA ASP A 893 18.46 59.00 35.72
C ASP A 893 17.48 58.05 36.43
N ALA A 894 17.33 58.23 37.74
CA ALA A 894 16.35 57.52 38.56
C ALA A 894 14.95 58.10 38.39
N ARG A 895 13.90 57.28 38.21
CA ARG A 895 12.51 57.77 38.10
C ARG A 895 11.58 57.15 39.13
N CYS A 896 10.91 58.01 39.90
CA CYS A 896 9.80 57.63 40.78
C CYS A 896 8.45 57.83 40.08
N LYS A 897 7.52 56.87 40.24
CA LYS A 897 6.17 56.98 39.66
C LYS A 897 5.10 56.69 40.71
N HIS A 898 4.25 57.68 41.00
CA HIS A 898 3.06 57.46 41.82
C HIS A 898 2.01 56.66 41.04
N ARG A 899 1.35 55.72 41.73
CA ARG A 899 -0.06 55.45 41.42
C ARG A 899 -0.87 56.57 42.06
N ALA A 900 -1.61 57.31 41.23
CA ALA A 900 -2.73 58.09 41.73
C ALA A 900 -3.77 57.12 42.34
N ASP A 901 -4.57 57.62 43.27
CA ASP A 901 -5.67 56.95 43.97
C ASP A 901 -5.32 56.30 45.34
N GLN A 902 -4.80 57.11 46.28
CA GLN A 902 -5.05 57.10 47.73
C GLN A 902 -4.05 58.02 48.45
N HIS A 903 -4.51 58.82 49.42
CA HIS A 903 -3.60 59.61 50.28
C HIS A 903 -2.91 58.70 51.30
N GLY A 904 -1.58 58.59 51.21
CA GLY A 904 -0.76 57.82 52.16
C GLY A 904 0.01 56.62 51.56
N ALA A 905 0.25 56.58 50.24
CA ALA A 905 0.89 55.44 49.58
C ALA A 905 2.38 55.66 49.20
N VAL A 906 3.15 54.61 49.48
CA VAL A 906 4.57 54.35 49.15
C VAL A 906 4.87 54.47 47.64
N GLY A 907 6.07 54.93 47.29
CA GLY A 907 6.52 55.06 45.89
C GLY A 907 7.52 53.97 45.45
N GLN A 908 7.54 53.66 44.15
CA GLN A 908 8.51 52.74 43.52
C GLN A 908 9.60 53.48 42.73
N CYS A 909 10.85 53.03 42.86
CA CYS A 909 12.06 53.57 42.23
C CYS A 909 12.52 52.72 41.03
N TRP A 910 13.00 53.37 39.95
CA TRP A 910 13.49 52.71 38.73
C TRP A 910 14.87 53.25 38.32
N CYS A 911 15.88 52.38 38.17
CA CYS A 911 17.22 52.69 37.63
C CYS A 911 17.43 51.95 36.28
N PRO A 912 17.87 52.61 35.19
CA PRO A 912 18.27 51.96 33.94
C PRO A 912 19.79 51.71 33.89
N CYS A 913 20.25 50.51 33.51
CA CYS A 913 21.69 50.22 33.36
C CYS A 913 21.97 49.15 32.26
N GLY A 914 22.81 49.53 31.27
CA GLY A 914 23.09 48.77 30.02
C GLY A 914 22.26 49.25 28.81
N VAL A 915 22.39 48.77 27.56
CA VAL A 915 23.41 48.01 26.79
C VAL A 915 23.28 48.44 25.32
N ARG A 916 24.31 48.23 24.48
CA ARG A 916 24.22 48.53 23.05
C ARG A 916 25.02 47.56 22.18
N MET A 917 24.39 46.98 21.15
CA MET A 917 25.12 46.44 19.99
C MET A 917 25.56 47.59 19.10
N VAL A 918 26.82 47.59 18.69
CA VAL A 918 27.33 48.46 17.63
C VAL A 918 27.91 47.57 16.54
N CYS A 919 27.42 47.75 15.32
CA CYS A 919 27.95 47.16 14.10
C CYS A 919 28.43 48.30 13.21
N SER A 920 29.69 48.28 12.79
CA SER A 920 30.16 49.16 11.70
C SER A 920 29.99 48.45 10.36
N THR A 921 29.68 49.23 9.32
CA THR A 921 29.58 48.76 7.93
C THR A 921 30.91 48.29 7.37
#